data_AF-A0A9W8F4X7-F1
#
_entry.id   AF-A0A9W8F4X7-F1
#
_cell.length_a   1.000
_cell.length_b   1.000
_cell.length_c   1.000
_cell.angle_alpha   90.00
_cell.angle_beta   90.00
_cell.angle_gamma   90.00
#
_symmetry.space_group_name_H-M   'P 1'
#
loop_
_entity.id
_entity.type
_entity.pdbx_description
1 polymer ?
#
loop_
_entity_poly.entity_id
_entity_poly.type
_entity_poly.pdbx_seq_one_letter_code
_entity_poly.pdbx_strand_id
1 'polypeptide(L)'
;MATGPAEAFLPSPSLIVGLRLDGKKAAVFGSGASATSRAMFALDAGADVVMYAPSTPASISKWVESGRLTLVPQTKYSSSDMSAFSVAFVADAAPADQQMLSYDAQAAGVPVNVAGSAALSDFALMPTYHGSSSLQIAVTTNGVAPRVASSLLQEIVGKLPSDLETRLTDFARLSAVALEASRERDKALAKLESVSTGGDSADLSPPLDDISMAATATQTPEFPLSSPGSVTEESVPMPVLGLSKLCDGAAQHQLSADVQVASSYVAHALSDLCFVYSAPEQELGEAALIWSRRAEKNAYGEWTSALRMETRAGAGHALWGALTLGSRVTAIASTASLPFMLPVLSELVACRQPVVVHAAAQSLDNFASAQTDFSDALVALQSQAVFLVSSSAQEAHDIALIAHAVSQAALVPVVHLANGAHSASEAMTVRMASHTRLVGYVGAVSAAACRLNSSPADVIQLAFSQFKSSFGRTYDSLEYYGSPVAETVFVSLGEVAARVQTLLPRLLSETDVGMLSVRTLRPWSPSEFISRLPLTTTKLVVLNALGDCDGSPDVLLTDISLSALVGHSALPIEVQSRNVYGADQHAFINATREALGLQALLAEAPVGASDLEQQQQQQQQESAPLSLAVPLASVASAHAVAQRLAFPEAFATQLSARPREKTFDVKVTSLYRMTPETYDRNIFHIEFDTRGTDLTYEIGDALGVYGYNDPSQVSDFCKLLGLDGSQLITAVKDEQCQTRSIQSWLTHALDLFGRPSKKFYAALADFAVDEKEAKKLRWLTTAEGSAEFKERVADTTTYVDLLLEFASARPSFLHLVDLVAPIKPRHYSIASSAKMHPGSVHLCVVSVEWRTSKGELRAGQCTRFLSSLSIGDRVVVSVKPSVMKLPPIDSQPVIMAGLGTGMAPFRAFIEERAVRKMQGAKVGPMTLYFGSRHRAMEYLYGEELEAYHADGLLTNLRLAFSRDQKEKVYIQHHMRDDSELLASQMLGQDGCFYLCGPTWPASDVKDAMVGAFTAIGGVKPSDANKVIETLKESERYILEVY
;
A
#
# COMPACT_ATOMS: atom_id res chain seq x y z
N MET A 1 -8.29 -11.46 43.91
CA MET A 1 -8.95 -10.28 44.50
C MET A 1 -8.42 -9.04 43.77
N ALA A 2 -9.26 -8.01 43.61
CA ALA A 2 -8.99 -6.87 42.72
C ALA A 2 -8.29 -5.70 43.45
N THR A 3 -7.61 -4.80 42.70
CA THR A 3 -8.01 -3.39 42.43
C THR A 3 -6.83 -2.57 41.86
N GLY A 4 -7.03 -1.89 40.72
CA GLY A 4 -6.32 -0.64 40.37
C GLY A 4 -7.04 0.58 40.98
N PRO A 5 -6.87 1.84 40.52
CA PRO A 5 -6.17 2.34 39.31
C PRO A 5 -4.80 2.97 39.69
N ALA A 6 -4.18 4.01 39.08
CA ALA A 6 -4.56 5.01 38.07
C ALA A 6 -3.35 5.60 37.29
N GLU A 7 -3.60 6.66 36.52
CA GLU A 7 -2.70 7.26 35.52
C GLU A 7 -1.80 8.39 36.06
N ALA A 8 -0.73 8.69 35.32
CA ALA A 8 0.06 9.93 35.46
C ALA A 8 0.30 10.58 34.09
N PHE A 9 -0.69 11.34 33.61
CA PHE A 9 -0.49 12.38 32.60
C PHE A 9 -0.27 13.72 33.31
N LEU A 10 0.70 14.52 32.89
CA LEU A 10 0.55 15.97 32.70
C LEU A 10 1.73 16.52 31.85
N PRO A 11 1.51 17.53 30.98
CA PRO A 11 2.50 18.05 30.04
C PRO A 11 3.20 19.33 30.53
N SER A 12 4.16 19.85 29.75
CA SER A 12 4.76 21.18 29.91
C SER A 12 5.17 21.76 28.53
N PRO A 13 5.26 23.09 28.37
CA PRO A 13 4.25 23.81 27.59
C PRO A 13 4.67 24.16 26.15
N SER A 14 3.75 23.98 25.20
CA SER A 14 3.88 24.55 23.85
C SER A 14 3.47 26.03 23.87
N LEU A 15 4.37 26.95 23.50
CA LEU A 15 4.03 28.36 23.33
C LEU A 15 2.98 28.55 22.21
N ILE A 16 2.05 29.47 22.42
CA ILE A 16 1.30 30.09 21.32
C ILE A 16 2.20 31.16 20.71
N VAL A 17 2.64 30.97 19.47
CA VAL A 17 3.51 31.92 18.76
C VAL A 17 2.71 32.61 17.66
N GLY A 18 2.44 33.91 17.83
CA GLY A 18 1.89 34.77 16.79
C GLY A 18 3.01 35.38 15.94
N LEU A 19 3.19 34.89 14.71
CA LEU A 19 4.21 35.41 13.78
C LEU A 19 3.61 36.51 12.89
N ARG A 20 3.93 37.78 13.19
CA ARG A 20 3.72 38.88 12.23
C ARG A 20 4.82 38.79 11.15
N LEU A 21 4.41 38.46 9.93
CA LEU A 21 5.29 38.30 8.75
C LEU A 21 5.24 39.49 7.78
N ASP A 22 4.25 40.37 7.92
CA ASP A 22 4.13 41.67 7.24
C ASP A 22 5.47 42.43 7.19
N GLY A 23 6.01 42.61 5.98
CA GLY A 23 7.28 43.28 5.70
C GLY A 23 8.55 42.49 6.04
N LYS A 24 8.46 41.20 6.40
CA LYS A 24 9.60 40.33 6.74
C LYS A 24 9.92 39.32 5.66
N LYS A 25 11.17 38.83 5.65
CA LYS A 25 11.61 37.80 4.70
C LYS A 25 11.22 36.40 5.12
N ALA A 26 10.66 35.62 4.19
CA ALA A 26 10.34 34.21 4.38
C ALA A 26 11.05 33.36 3.31
N ALA A 27 11.72 32.29 3.73
CA ALA A 27 12.33 31.33 2.82
C ALA A 27 11.35 30.20 2.48
N VAL A 28 11.30 29.79 1.22
CA VAL A 28 10.56 28.62 0.76
C VAL A 28 11.48 27.73 -0.06
N PHE A 29 11.65 26.49 0.34
CA PHE A 29 12.48 25.51 -0.39
C PHE A 29 11.56 24.49 -1.07
N GLY A 30 11.85 24.17 -2.34
CA GLY A 30 11.11 23.21 -3.15
C GLY A 30 10.59 23.77 -4.48
N SER A 31 9.98 22.90 -5.29
CA SER A 31 9.41 23.25 -6.61
C SER A 31 8.02 22.67 -6.90
N GLY A 32 7.42 21.91 -5.97
CA GLY A 32 6.13 21.28 -6.16
C GLY A 32 4.94 22.09 -5.64
N ALA A 33 3.78 21.42 -5.57
CA ALA A 33 2.54 22.03 -5.10
C ALA A 33 2.60 22.41 -3.61
N SER A 34 3.36 21.68 -2.79
CA SER A 34 3.48 21.96 -1.35
C SER A 34 4.31 23.22 -1.11
N ALA A 35 5.44 23.37 -1.81
CA ALA A 35 6.25 24.59 -1.79
C ALA A 35 5.48 25.80 -2.33
N THR A 36 4.74 25.62 -3.42
CA THR A 36 3.86 26.66 -3.99
C THR A 36 2.79 27.12 -2.98
N SER A 37 2.17 26.20 -2.23
CA SER A 37 1.20 26.50 -1.16
C SER A 37 1.84 27.27 0.01
N ARG A 38 3.06 26.91 0.42
CA ARG A 38 3.79 27.63 1.48
C ARG A 38 4.22 29.04 1.07
N ALA A 39 4.61 29.23 -0.19
CA ALA A 39 4.87 30.56 -0.75
C ALA A 39 3.61 31.43 -0.73
N MET A 40 2.45 30.89 -1.15
CA MET A 40 1.17 31.60 -1.09
C MET A 40 0.81 32.04 0.33
N PHE A 41 0.90 31.13 1.31
CA PHE A 41 0.64 31.44 2.72
C PHE A 41 1.51 32.58 3.26
N ALA A 42 2.80 32.59 2.92
CA ALA A 42 3.71 33.65 3.33
C ALA A 42 3.41 35.00 2.64
N LEU A 43 3.09 34.98 1.34
CA LEU A 43 2.69 36.17 0.59
C LEU A 43 1.39 36.80 1.12
N ASP A 44 0.39 35.99 1.45
CA ASP A 44 -0.90 36.47 1.97
C ASP A 44 -0.77 37.00 3.42
N ALA A 45 0.27 36.56 4.15
CA ALA A 45 0.68 37.14 5.44
C ALA A 45 1.53 38.42 5.32
N GLY A 46 1.77 38.92 4.09
CA GLY A 46 2.53 40.15 3.82
C GLY A 46 4.05 39.99 3.79
N ALA A 47 4.58 38.77 3.66
CA ALA A 47 6.02 38.52 3.64
C ALA A 47 6.69 38.82 2.28
N ASP A 48 7.96 39.22 2.33
CA ASP A 48 8.88 39.19 1.19
C ASP A 48 9.40 37.75 1.01
N VAL A 49 8.88 37.03 0.01
CA VAL A 49 9.15 35.59 -0.16
C VAL A 49 10.33 35.37 -1.11
N VAL A 50 11.34 34.65 -0.62
CA VAL A 50 12.45 34.14 -1.42
C VAL A 50 12.31 32.62 -1.54
N MET A 51 12.19 32.13 -2.77
CA MET A 51 12.01 30.71 -3.06
C MET A 51 13.28 30.11 -3.65
N TYR A 52 13.76 29.03 -3.04
CA TYR A 52 14.90 28.24 -3.48
C TYR A 52 14.42 26.95 -4.14
N ALA A 53 14.51 26.89 -5.48
CA ALA A 53 13.99 25.78 -6.28
C ALA A 53 15.06 25.21 -7.23
N PRO A 54 15.08 23.88 -7.50
CA PRO A 54 16.04 23.27 -8.43
C PRO A 54 15.76 23.62 -9.89
N SER A 55 14.50 23.93 -10.21
CA SER A 55 14.03 24.46 -11.50
C SER A 55 12.94 25.51 -11.26
N THR A 56 12.70 26.40 -12.22
CA THR A 56 11.59 27.37 -12.16
C THR A 56 10.25 26.62 -12.26
N PRO A 57 9.40 26.61 -11.22
CA PRO A 57 8.09 25.98 -11.31
C PRO A 57 7.18 26.79 -12.23
N ALA A 58 6.55 26.13 -13.20
CA ALA A 58 5.64 26.80 -14.14
C ALA A 58 4.49 27.52 -13.42
N SER A 59 4.04 26.97 -12.28
CA SER A 59 2.98 27.48 -11.41
C SER A 59 3.23 28.89 -10.84
N ILE A 60 4.48 29.29 -10.62
CA ILE A 60 4.84 30.57 -9.98
C ILE A 60 5.49 31.58 -10.95
N SER A 61 5.69 31.21 -12.21
CA SER A 61 6.27 32.06 -13.27
C SER A 61 5.73 33.49 -13.25
N LYS A 62 4.40 33.65 -13.27
CA LYS A 62 3.70 34.94 -13.20
C LYS A 62 3.97 35.75 -11.92
N TRP A 63 4.25 35.10 -10.78
CA TRP A 63 4.59 35.79 -9.51
C TRP A 63 6.03 36.30 -9.51
N VAL A 64 6.93 35.59 -10.19
CA VAL A 64 8.32 36.04 -10.40
C VAL A 64 8.36 37.20 -11.39
N GLU A 65 7.63 37.09 -12.51
CA GLU A 65 7.53 38.15 -13.54
C GLU A 65 6.90 39.45 -13.02
N SER A 66 5.92 39.35 -12.11
CA SER A 66 5.31 40.51 -11.45
C SER A 66 6.11 41.05 -10.25
N GLY A 67 7.27 40.46 -9.94
CA GLY A 67 8.12 40.88 -8.82
C GLY A 67 7.51 40.61 -7.44
N ARG A 68 6.48 39.75 -7.36
CA ARG A 68 5.76 39.42 -6.11
C ARG A 68 6.51 38.38 -5.27
N LEU A 69 7.43 37.61 -5.87
CA LEU A 69 8.26 36.59 -5.23
C LEU A 69 9.65 36.56 -5.88
N THR A 70 10.71 36.43 -5.07
CA THR A 70 12.09 36.32 -5.57
C THR A 70 12.46 34.85 -5.74
N LEU A 71 12.74 34.40 -6.96
CA LEU A 71 13.19 33.03 -7.24
C LEU A 71 14.72 32.94 -7.31
N VAL A 72 15.29 31.98 -6.59
CA VAL A 72 16.73 31.68 -6.54
C VAL A 72 16.93 30.19 -6.87
N PRO A 73 17.90 29.82 -7.73
CA PRO A 73 18.27 28.42 -7.89
C PRO A 73 18.72 27.80 -6.57
N GLN A 74 18.20 26.64 -6.18
CA GLN A 74 18.55 25.97 -4.92
C GLN A 74 20.06 25.69 -4.79
N THR A 75 20.78 25.53 -5.91
CA THR A 75 22.25 25.41 -5.95
C THR A 75 23.02 26.66 -5.51
N LYS A 76 22.35 27.81 -5.34
CA LYS A 76 22.92 29.04 -4.79
C LYS A 76 22.63 29.24 -3.30
N TYR A 77 21.87 28.35 -2.66
CA TYR A 77 21.66 28.39 -1.22
C TYR A 77 22.96 28.04 -0.48
N SER A 78 23.28 28.81 0.55
CA SER A 78 24.29 28.52 1.56
C SER A 78 23.68 28.59 2.96
N SER A 79 24.20 27.81 3.91
CA SER A 79 23.70 27.81 5.30
C SER A 79 23.79 29.19 5.98
N SER A 80 24.70 30.06 5.53
CA SER A 80 24.76 31.47 5.94
C SER A 80 23.53 32.30 5.54
N ASP A 81 22.89 31.99 4.41
CA ASP A 81 21.73 32.75 3.91
C ASP A 81 20.51 32.58 4.82
N MET A 82 20.40 31.43 5.50
CA MET A 82 19.28 31.12 6.39
C MET A 82 19.06 32.20 7.46
N SER A 83 20.14 32.80 7.97
CA SER A 83 20.12 33.89 8.96
C SER A 83 19.42 35.19 8.50
N ALA A 84 19.16 35.35 7.19
CA ALA A 84 18.46 36.51 6.64
C ALA A 84 16.92 36.40 6.69
N PHE A 85 16.38 35.25 7.11
CA PHE A 85 14.95 34.95 7.09
C PHE A 85 14.31 34.99 8.48
N SER A 86 13.02 35.32 8.53
CA SER A 86 12.22 35.32 9.77
C SER A 86 11.40 34.03 9.96
N VAL A 87 11.27 33.22 8.90
CA VAL A 87 10.62 31.91 8.89
C VAL A 87 11.11 31.13 7.67
N ALA A 88 11.22 29.81 7.78
CA ALA A 88 11.56 28.92 6.68
C ALA A 88 10.48 27.84 6.47
N PHE A 89 10.11 27.60 5.22
CA PHE A 89 9.22 26.53 4.80
C PHE A 89 9.98 25.57 3.88
N VAL A 90 10.04 24.29 4.22
CA VAL A 90 10.71 23.28 3.41
C VAL A 90 9.66 22.29 2.92
N ALA A 91 9.53 22.16 1.61
CA ALA A 91 8.54 21.31 0.97
C ALA A 91 9.12 20.73 -0.33
N ASP A 92 8.61 19.57 -0.77
CA ASP A 92 9.02 18.94 -2.05
C ASP A 92 10.53 18.70 -2.24
N ALA A 93 11.33 18.83 -1.17
CA ALA A 93 12.77 18.60 -1.13
C ALA A 93 13.07 17.15 -0.73
N ALA A 94 14.23 16.61 -1.13
CA ALA A 94 14.62 15.25 -0.76
C ALA A 94 14.76 15.10 0.77
N PRO A 95 14.56 13.91 1.37
CA PRO A 95 14.62 13.74 2.83
C PRO A 95 15.94 14.21 3.48
N ALA A 96 17.07 14.09 2.76
CA ALA A 96 18.36 14.62 3.19
C ALA A 96 18.39 16.16 3.21
N ASP A 97 17.84 16.80 2.17
CA ASP A 97 17.70 18.27 2.11
C ASP A 97 16.74 18.77 3.20
N GLN A 98 15.66 18.04 3.48
CA GLN A 98 14.71 18.39 4.55
C GLN A 98 15.39 18.40 5.93
N GLN A 99 16.23 17.41 6.22
CA GLN A 99 17.00 17.36 7.46
C GLN A 99 18.06 18.46 7.52
N MET A 100 18.78 18.70 6.41
CA MET A 100 19.82 19.73 6.33
C MET A 100 19.24 21.14 6.49
N LEU A 101 18.17 21.48 5.76
CA LEU A 101 17.52 22.80 5.82
C LEU A 101 16.82 23.04 7.17
N SER A 102 16.27 22.00 7.79
CA SER A 102 15.74 22.07 9.15
C SER A 102 16.86 22.36 10.17
N TYR A 103 17.98 21.66 10.08
CA TYR A 103 19.14 21.88 10.94
C TYR A 103 19.76 23.28 10.74
N ASP A 104 19.90 23.75 9.50
CA ASP A 104 20.39 25.10 9.18
C ASP A 104 19.48 26.19 9.78
N ALA A 105 18.16 26.02 9.66
CA ALA A 105 17.18 26.95 10.23
C ALA A 105 17.25 26.98 11.76
N GLN A 106 17.31 25.82 12.41
CA GLN A 106 17.48 25.70 13.86
C GLN A 106 18.82 26.30 14.34
N ALA A 107 19.92 26.07 13.60
CA ALA A 107 21.24 26.65 13.90
C ALA A 107 21.26 28.17 13.72
N ALA A 108 20.49 28.72 12.77
CA ALA A 108 20.30 30.15 12.56
C ALA A 108 19.27 30.79 13.52
N GLY A 109 18.54 30.01 14.31
CA GLY A 109 17.45 30.49 15.18
C GLY A 109 16.19 30.91 14.42
N VAL A 110 16.02 30.42 13.19
CA VAL A 110 14.88 30.72 12.31
C VAL A 110 13.84 29.60 12.43
N PRO A 111 12.57 29.89 12.80
CA PRO A 111 11.53 28.87 12.89
C PRO A 111 11.30 28.17 11.55
N VAL A 112 11.35 26.83 11.54
CA VAL A 112 11.13 26.03 10.32
C VAL A 112 9.85 25.17 10.37
N ASN A 113 9.15 25.09 9.24
CA ASN A 113 8.10 24.10 8.99
C ASN A 113 8.49 23.22 7.79
N VAL A 114 8.65 21.92 8.02
CA VAL A 114 8.92 20.90 6.99
C VAL A 114 7.62 20.17 6.65
N ALA A 115 7.18 20.28 5.40
CA ALA A 115 5.97 19.64 4.92
C ALA A 115 6.04 18.12 5.07
N GLY A 116 5.02 17.52 5.71
CA GLY A 116 4.97 16.08 5.99
C GLY A 116 5.85 15.60 7.15
N SER A 117 6.69 16.44 7.77
CA SER A 117 7.61 16.03 8.84
C SER A 117 7.50 16.90 10.09
N ALA A 118 6.65 16.47 11.04
CA ALA A 118 6.50 17.11 12.34
C ALA A 118 7.78 17.05 13.20
N ALA A 119 8.62 16.03 13.01
CA ALA A 119 9.87 15.86 13.77
C ALA A 119 11.00 16.81 13.33
N LEU A 120 10.89 17.40 12.13
CA LEU A 120 11.83 18.38 11.58
C LEU A 120 11.26 19.81 11.58
N SER A 121 10.10 20.01 12.20
CA SER A 121 9.39 21.29 12.26
C SER A 121 9.39 21.85 13.67
N ASP A 122 9.79 23.12 13.84
CA ASP A 122 9.67 23.83 15.12
C ASP A 122 8.21 24.21 15.40
N PHE A 123 7.43 24.38 14.33
CA PHE A 123 6.00 24.66 14.39
C PHE A 123 5.24 23.91 13.30
N ALA A 124 4.02 23.48 13.62
CA ALA A 124 3.12 22.86 12.66
C ALA A 124 2.03 23.86 12.24
N LEU A 125 1.82 24.03 10.94
CA LEU A 125 0.66 24.74 10.42
C LEU A 125 -0.59 23.88 10.65
N MET A 126 -1.54 24.44 11.40
CA MET A 126 -2.72 23.77 11.97
C MET A 126 -4.00 24.47 11.48
N PRO A 127 -5.19 23.84 11.58
CA PRO A 127 -6.45 24.50 11.22
C PRO A 127 -6.65 25.79 12.01
N THR A 128 -6.57 26.92 11.32
CA THR A 128 -6.81 28.27 11.84
C THR A 128 -8.27 28.66 11.67
N TYR A 129 -8.90 29.16 12.73
CA TYR A 129 -10.13 29.93 12.56
C TYR A 129 -9.78 31.33 12.05
N HIS A 130 -10.19 31.65 10.82
CA HIS A 130 -10.05 32.99 10.26
C HIS A 130 -11.25 33.85 10.65
N GLY A 131 -11.25 34.31 11.91
CA GLY A 131 -11.90 35.57 12.26
C GLY A 131 -11.14 36.74 11.64
N SER A 132 -11.85 37.80 11.27
CA SER A 132 -11.32 39.02 10.64
C SER A 132 -10.01 39.51 11.28
N SER A 133 -8.95 39.68 10.47
CA SER A 133 -7.68 40.43 10.62
C SER A 133 -6.88 40.47 11.95
N SER A 134 -7.52 40.41 13.12
CA SER A 134 -7.05 41.04 14.36
C SER A 134 -6.76 40.02 15.48
N LEU A 135 -7.39 38.85 15.46
CA LEU A 135 -7.19 37.78 16.44
C LEU A 135 -7.30 36.40 15.78
N GLN A 136 -6.24 35.59 15.88
CA GLN A 136 -6.23 34.20 15.43
C GLN A 136 -6.11 33.26 16.63
N ILE A 137 -6.89 32.18 16.63
CA ILE A 137 -6.89 31.17 17.68
C ILE A 137 -6.69 29.80 17.03
N ALA A 138 -5.74 29.05 17.58
CA ALA A 138 -5.47 27.66 17.21
C ALA A 138 -5.42 26.83 18.50
N VAL A 139 -5.98 25.63 18.45
CA VAL A 139 -5.91 24.64 19.53
C VAL A 139 -5.21 23.40 19.00
N THR A 140 -4.32 22.82 19.79
CA THR A 140 -3.55 21.62 19.41
C THR A 140 -3.60 20.56 20.50
N THR A 141 -3.58 19.30 20.08
CA THR A 141 -3.35 18.12 20.93
C THR A 141 -2.08 17.38 20.48
N ASN A 142 -1.12 18.08 19.85
CA ASN A 142 0.02 17.48 19.13
C ASN A 142 -0.40 16.35 18.15
N GLY A 143 -1.53 16.53 17.46
CA GLY A 143 -2.09 15.53 16.55
C GLY A 143 -2.77 14.32 17.19
N VAL A 144 -2.68 14.13 18.51
CA VAL A 144 -3.18 12.93 19.22
C VAL A 144 -4.71 12.82 19.21
N ALA A 145 -5.44 13.94 19.37
CA ALA A 145 -6.90 13.96 19.39
C ALA A 145 -7.44 15.21 18.64
N PRO A 146 -7.38 15.25 17.29
CA PRO A 146 -7.79 16.41 16.50
C PRO A 146 -9.26 16.84 16.73
N ARG A 147 -10.13 15.87 17.06
CA ARG A 147 -11.53 16.13 17.48
C ARG A 147 -11.62 16.93 18.78
N VAL A 148 -10.78 16.62 19.77
CA VAL A 148 -10.72 17.36 21.04
C VAL A 148 -10.18 18.76 20.80
N ALA A 149 -9.13 18.91 19.99
CA ALA A 149 -8.61 20.22 19.59
C ALA A 149 -9.68 21.09 18.90
N SER A 150 -10.40 20.54 17.91
CA SER A 150 -11.43 21.27 17.17
C SER A 150 -12.65 21.60 18.04
N SER A 151 -13.06 20.68 18.93
CA SER A 151 -14.16 20.90 19.88
C SER A 151 -13.82 21.98 20.92
N LEU A 152 -12.58 22.00 21.45
CA LEU A 152 -12.09 23.07 22.31
C LEU A 152 -11.97 24.40 21.55
N LEU A 153 -11.55 24.39 20.29
CA LEU A 153 -11.52 25.61 19.47
C LEU A 153 -12.92 26.20 19.29
N GLN A 154 -13.91 25.36 18.96
CA GLN A 154 -15.32 25.77 18.87
C GLN A 154 -15.89 26.25 20.21
N GLU A 155 -15.57 25.57 21.32
CA GLU A 155 -16.02 25.97 22.66
C GLU A 155 -15.39 27.28 23.13
N ILE A 156 -14.10 27.50 22.84
CA ILE A 156 -13.40 28.76 23.11
C ILE A 156 -14.03 29.87 22.29
N VAL A 157 -14.12 29.72 20.96
CA VAL A 157 -14.71 30.73 20.06
C VAL A 157 -16.16 31.03 20.43
N GLY A 158 -16.97 30.02 20.77
CA GLY A 158 -18.36 30.19 21.20
C GLY A 158 -18.54 30.86 22.57
N LYS A 159 -17.48 30.98 23.38
CA LYS A 159 -17.46 31.71 24.67
C LYS A 159 -16.85 33.12 24.56
N LEU A 160 -16.31 33.51 23.40
CA LEU A 160 -15.79 34.86 23.22
C LEU A 160 -16.94 35.88 23.09
N PRO A 161 -16.83 37.06 23.72
CA PRO A 161 -17.81 38.13 23.51
C PRO A 161 -17.89 38.53 22.03
N SER A 162 -19.10 38.77 21.52
CA SER A 162 -19.30 39.25 20.14
C SER A 162 -18.73 40.66 19.90
N ASP A 163 -18.49 41.42 20.97
CA ASP A 163 -17.84 42.73 20.98
C ASP A 163 -16.35 42.67 21.40
N LEU A 164 -15.75 41.47 21.44
CA LEU A 164 -14.36 41.29 21.85
C LEU A 164 -13.37 42.11 21.00
N GLU A 165 -13.60 42.26 19.70
CA GLU A 165 -12.73 43.07 18.83
C GLU A 165 -12.78 44.56 19.20
N THR A 166 -13.97 45.10 19.46
CA THR A 166 -14.16 46.45 19.98
C THR A 166 -13.48 46.60 21.34
N ARG A 167 -13.68 45.65 22.25
CA ARG A 167 -13.07 45.65 23.59
C ARG A 167 -11.55 45.50 23.56
N LEU A 168 -10.98 44.71 22.65
CA LEU A 168 -9.53 44.58 22.49
C LEU A 168 -8.93 45.84 21.86
N THR A 169 -9.63 46.47 20.93
CA THR A 169 -9.23 47.76 20.34
C THR A 169 -9.27 48.87 21.39
N ASP A 170 -10.35 48.96 22.18
CA ASP A 170 -10.46 49.89 23.30
C ASP A 170 -9.47 49.59 24.42
N PHE A 171 -9.21 48.31 24.74
CA PHE A 171 -8.20 47.91 25.71
C PHE A 171 -6.78 48.21 25.24
N ALA A 172 -6.45 48.02 23.96
CA ALA A 172 -5.17 48.41 23.40
C ALA A 172 -4.99 49.93 23.42
N ARG A 173 -6.05 50.69 23.10
CA ARG A 173 -6.07 52.15 23.18
C ARG A 173 -5.91 52.66 24.61
N LEU A 174 -6.66 52.11 25.56
CA LEU A 174 -6.56 52.42 26.99
C LEU A 174 -5.21 51.99 27.58
N SER A 175 -4.67 50.85 27.15
CA SER A 175 -3.34 50.38 27.56
C SER A 175 -2.23 51.25 27.00
N ALA A 176 -2.35 51.77 25.77
CA ALA A 176 -1.40 52.73 25.22
C ALA A 176 -1.41 54.04 26.02
N VAL A 177 -2.61 54.59 26.31
CA VAL A 177 -2.78 55.78 27.17
C VAL A 177 -2.25 55.52 28.58
N ALA A 178 -2.49 54.35 29.16
CA ALA A 178 -1.96 53.97 30.47
C ALA A 178 -0.44 53.74 30.47
N LEU A 179 0.15 53.24 29.37
CA LEU A 179 1.60 53.12 29.20
C LEU A 179 2.26 54.50 29.06
N GLU A 180 1.63 55.43 28.34
CA GLU A 180 2.10 56.81 28.26
C GLU A 180 1.98 57.50 29.62
N ALA A 181 0.85 57.39 30.31
CA ALA A 181 0.68 57.92 31.67
C ALA A 181 1.66 57.29 32.67
N SER A 182 1.94 55.98 32.58
CA SER A 182 2.98 55.34 33.39
C SER A 182 4.37 55.85 32.99
N ARG A 183 4.70 55.97 31.70
CA ARG A 183 5.99 56.51 31.26
C ARG A 183 6.18 57.98 31.68
N GLU A 184 5.13 58.79 31.72
CA GLU A 184 5.20 60.15 32.24
C GLU A 184 5.34 60.16 33.77
N ARG A 185 4.59 59.31 34.49
CA ARG A 185 4.75 59.12 35.93
C ARG A 185 6.16 58.64 36.28
N ASP A 186 6.70 57.68 35.53
CA ASP A 186 8.00 57.06 35.79
C ASP A 186 9.15 58.02 35.38
N LYS A 187 8.95 58.85 34.34
CA LYS A 187 9.81 60.03 34.07
C LYS A 187 9.72 61.06 35.19
N ALA A 188 8.54 61.33 35.75
CA ALA A 188 8.36 62.26 36.86
C ALA A 188 8.99 61.74 38.16
N LEU A 189 8.88 60.43 38.44
CA LEU A 189 9.60 59.75 39.53
C LEU A 189 11.11 59.84 39.33
N ALA A 190 11.63 59.51 38.14
CA ALA A 190 13.06 59.66 37.85
C ALA A 190 13.55 61.11 37.98
N LYS A 191 12.66 62.09 37.69
CA LYS A 191 12.93 63.52 37.90
C LYS A 191 12.87 63.95 39.37
N LEU A 192 12.06 63.27 40.19
CA LEU A 192 12.04 63.40 41.66
C LEU A 192 13.24 62.72 42.32
N GLU A 193 13.68 61.56 41.83
CA GLU A 193 14.84 60.81 42.31
C GLU A 193 16.18 61.50 41.96
N SER A 194 16.25 62.17 40.81
CA SER A 194 17.38 63.05 40.46
C SER A 194 17.38 64.38 41.22
N VAL A 195 16.28 64.74 41.88
CA VAL A 195 16.21 65.86 42.83
C VAL A 195 16.52 65.39 44.27
N SER A 196 16.14 64.17 44.66
CA SER A 196 16.41 63.64 46.01
C SER A 196 17.85 63.18 46.25
N THR A 197 18.66 63.09 45.20
CA THR A 197 20.11 62.79 45.27
C THR A 197 21.00 64.04 45.33
N GLY A 198 20.42 65.24 45.17
CA GLY A 198 21.07 66.52 45.44
C GLY A 198 20.61 67.08 46.78
N GLY A 199 21.44 66.94 47.82
CA GLY A 199 21.16 67.54 49.12
C GLY A 199 21.39 69.04 49.11
N ASP A 200 20.35 69.83 48.82
CA ASP A 200 20.22 71.22 49.25
C ASP A 200 18.76 71.53 49.62
N SER A 201 18.56 72.27 50.71
CA SER A 201 17.26 72.45 51.34
C SER A 201 16.47 73.64 50.78
N ALA A 202 15.22 73.43 50.35
CA ALA A 202 14.11 74.39 50.52
C ALA A 202 12.72 73.80 50.21
N ASP A 203 11.77 74.13 51.09
CA ASP A 203 10.29 74.06 51.00
C ASP A 203 9.53 72.89 50.35
N LEU A 204 8.76 72.22 51.20
CA LEU A 204 7.53 71.49 50.87
C LEU A 204 6.33 72.42 51.07
N SER A 205 5.36 72.46 50.14
CA SER A 205 3.88 72.53 50.36
C SER A 205 3.13 73.08 49.12
N PRO A 206 1.84 72.75 48.93
CA PRO A 206 1.14 72.80 47.62
C PRO A 206 0.00 73.86 47.59
N PRO A 207 -1.09 73.82 46.79
CA PRO A 207 -2.04 72.70 46.49
C PRO A 207 -2.10 72.36 44.97
N LEU A 208 -2.71 71.28 44.45
CA LEU A 208 -4.10 70.77 44.58
C LEU A 208 -5.17 71.77 44.11
N ASP A 209 -6.27 71.22 43.55
CA ASP A 209 -7.32 71.87 42.72
C ASP A 209 -6.84 72.16 41.27
N ASP A 210 -7.53 71.77 40.19
CA ASP A 210 -8.92 71.30 40.02
C ASP A 210 -9.06 69.98 39.24
N ILE A 211 -10.04 69.16 39.64
CA ILE A 211 -10.65 68.14 38.80
C ILE A 211 -11.98 68.71 38.29
N SER A 212 -12.11 68.99 36.98
CA SER A 212 -13.43 69.25 36.41
C SER A 212 -13.63 68.71 34.99
N MET A 213 -14.72 67.97 34.84
CA MET A 213 -15.31 67.43 33.62
C MET A 213 -15.41 68.46 32.47
N ALA A 214 -15.46 67.97 31.22
CA ALA A 214 -16.70 67.90 30.46
C ALA A 214 -16.50 67.30 29.06
N ALA A 215 -17.53 66.61 28.55
CA ALA A 215 -17.58 66.17 27.17
C ALA A 215 -17.95 67.33 26.23
N THR A 216 -17.28 67.42 25.08
CA THR A 216 -17.83 68.11 23.90
C THR A 216 -17.37 67.42 22.62
N ALA A 217 -18.30 67.24 21.69
CA ALA A 217 -18.05 66.56 20.43
C ALA A 217 -17.55 67.54 19.35
N THR A 218 -16.62 67.11 18.50
CA THR A 218 -16.49 67.63 17.13
C THR A 218 -15.79 66.65 16.19
N GLN A 219 -16.47 66.37 15.08
CA GLN A 219 -15.94 66.12 13.72
C GLN A 219 -15.11 64.86 13.46
N THR A 220 -15.79 63.89 12.85
CA THR A 220 -15.25 62.88 11.93
C THR A 220 -14.58 63.53 10.71
N PRO A 221 -13.32 63.18 10.37
CA PRO A 221 -12.80 63.36 9.03
C PRO A 221 -13.23 62.16 8.16
N GLU A 222 -14.07 62.39 7.17
CA GLU A 222 -14.30 61.42 6.11
C GLU A 222 -13.02 61.24 5.28
N PHE A 223 -12.56 60.00 5.12
CA PHE A 223 -11.63 59.62 4.06
C PHE A 223 -12.35 58.65 3.11
N PRO A 224 -12.13 58.78 1.78
CA PRO A 224 -13.07 58.24 0.80
C PRO A 224 -13.01 56.72 0.69
N LEU A 225 -14.18 56.10 0.59
CA LEU A 225 -14.35 54.72 0.13
C LEU A 225 -13.83 54.61 -1.32
N SER A 226 -12.60 54.13 -1.49
CA SER A 226 -12.16 53.60 -2.77
C SER A 226 -12.93 52.32 -3.07
N SER A 227 -13.69 52.32 -4.16
CA SER A 227 -14.43 51.17 -4.67
C SER A 227 -13.52 49.93 -4.86
N PRO A 228 -14.06 48.69 -4.80
CA PRO A 228 -13.27 47.48 -4.99
C PRO A 228 -12.50 47.53 -6.31
N GLY A 229 -11.19 47.30 -6.25
CA GLY A 229 -10.34 47.27 -7.44
C GLY A 229 -10.81 46.21 -8.42
N SER A 230 -11.03 46.61 -9.67
CA SER A 230 -11.40 45.71 -10.76
C SER A 230 -10.28 44.71 -11.02
N VAL A 231 -10.51 43.43 -10.69
CA VAL A 231 -9.65 42.33 -11.15
C VAL A 231 -9.90 42.14 -12.64
N THR A 232 -8.85 42.27 -13.44
CA THR A 232 -8.88 42.11 -14.91
C THR A 232 -9.18 40.66 -15.30
N GLU A 233 -10.12 40.44 -16.23
CA GLU A 233 -10.72 39.14 -16.59
C GLU A 233 -9.79 38.13 -17.31
N GLU A 234 -8.48 38.38 -17.38
CA GLU A 234 -7.65 37.93 -18.52
C GLU A 234 -6.80 36.65 -18.30
N SER A 235 -7.14 35.76 -17.35
CA SER A 235 -6.38 34.49 -17.21
C SER A 235 -7.12 33.28 -16.64
N VAL A 236 -8.42 33.11 -16.93
CA VAL A 236 -9.17 31.88 -16.61
C VAL A 236 -9.55 31.18 -17.93
N PRO A 237 -9.34 29.86 -18.09
CA PRO A 237 -9.96 29.12 -19.19
C PRO A 237 -11.48 29.19 -19.05
N MET A 238 -12.13 29.86 -20.00
CA MET A 238 -13.56 30.23 -19.99
C MET A 238 -13.99 31.24 -18.90
N PRO A 239 -14.80 32.26 -19.26
CA PRO A 239 -15.35 33.21 -18.30
C PRO A 239 -16.45 32.54 -17.47
N VAL A 240 -16.13 32.12 -16.24
CA VAL A 240 -17.12 31.64 -15.26
C VAL A 240 -18.08 32.78 -14.91
N LEU A 241 -19.23 32.77 -15.58
CA LEU A 241 -20.36 33.66 -15.36
C LEU A 241 -20.72 33.70 -13.86
N GLY A 242 -20.88 34.91 -13.32
CA GLY A 242 -21.39 35.09 -11.97
C GLY A 242 -22.83 34.59 -11.86
N LEU A 243 -23.13 33.85 -10.78
CA LEU A 243 -24.46 33.35 -10.44
C LEU A 243 -25.48 34.50 -10.32
N SER A 244 -25.03 35.74 -10.07
CA SER A 244 -25.87 36.94 -10.09
C SER A 244 -26.69 37.13 -11.37
N LYS A 245 -26.25 36.61 -12.53
CA LYS A 245 -27.06 36.62 -13.77
C LYS A 245 -28.13 35.50 -13.84
N LEU A 246 -28.09 34.53 -12.94
CA LEU A 246 -29.06 33.42 -12.80
C LEU A 246 -30.08 33.67 -11.67
N CYS A 247 -29.91 34.75 -10.89
CA CYS A 247 -30.75 35.05 -9.72
C CYS A 247 -32.14 35.60 -10.05
N ASP A 248 -32.34 36.28 -11.19
CA ASP A 248 -33.57 37.05 -11.47
C ASP A 248 -34.27 36.73 -12.80
N GLY A 249 -35.54 36.32 -12.69
CA GLY A 249 -36.60 37.00 -13.45
C GLY A 249 -36.93 36.59 -14.90
N ALA A 250 -36.38 35.52 -15.49
CA ALA A 250 -36.87 35.00 -16.77
C ALA A 250 -36.67 33.48 -16.97
N ALA A 251 -37.34 32.90 -17.97
CA ALA A 251 -37.34 31.46 -18.22
C ALA A 251 -36.03 30.93 -18.83
N GLN A 252 -35.51 29.82 -18.28
CA GLN A 252 -34.44 28.96 -18.81
C GLN A 252 -33.25 29.71 -19.46
N HIS A 253 -32.29 30.13 -18.64
CA HIS A 253 -30.99 30.59 -19.15
C HIS A 253 -30.25 29.43 -19.83
N GLN A 254 -30.07 29.56 -21.14
CA GLN A 254 -29.16 28.72 -21.93
C GLN A 254 -27.75 29.29 -21.78
N LEU A 255 -26.87 28.55 -21.10
CA LEU A 255 -25.48 28.93 -20.87
C LEU A 255 -24.55 27.88 -21.46
N SER A 256 -23.39 28.32 -21.98
CA SER A 256 -22.31 27.42 -22.37
C SER A 256 -21.64 26.90 -21.10
N ALA A 257 -21.65 25.58 -20.90
CA ALA A 257 -21.09 24.91 -19.73
C ALA A 257 -20.71 23.46 -20.07
N ASP A 258 -19.60 22.99 -19.49
CA ASP A 258 -19.22 21.58 -19.47
C ASP A 258 -19.92 20.81 -18.34
N VAL A 259 -19.63 19.50 -18.26
CA VAL A 259 -20.15 18.54 -17.26
C VAL A 259 -19.82 18.93 -15.82
N GLN A 260 -18.63 19.49 -15.57
CA GLN A 260 -18.15 19.83 -14.23
C GLN A 260 -18.73 21.15 -13.74
N VAL A 261 -18.82 22.17 -14.59
CA VAL A 261 -19.53 23.42 -14.29
C VAL A 261 -21.01 23.15 -14.02
N ALA A 262 -21.65 22.32 -14.85
CA ALA A 262 -23.05 21.93 -14.68
C ALA A 262 -23.34 21.23 -13.34
N SER A 263 -22.47 20.30 -12.91
CA SER A 263 -22.59 19.60 -11.62
C SER A 263 -22.23 20.52 -10.44
N SER A 264 -21.18 21.32 -10.59
CA SER A 264 -20.71 22.28 -9.57
C SER A 264 -21.76 23.35 -9.27
N TYR A 265 -22.52 23.79 -10.28
CA TYR A 265 -23.62 24.75 -10.10
C TYR A 265 -24.66 24.23 -9.11
N VAL A 266 -25.15 23.00 -9.32
CA VAL A 266 -26.15 22.39 -8.43
C VAL A 266 -25.55 22.13 -7.03
N ALA A 267 -24.30 21.64 -6.98
CA ALA A 267 -23.57 21.45 -5.72
C ALA A 267 -23.49 22.74 -4.89
N HIS A 268 -23.08 23.84 -5.52
CA HIS A 268 -22.94 25.14 -4.85
C HIS A 268 -24.31 25.72 -4.46
N ALA A 269 -25.33 25.58 -5.31
CA ALA A 269 -26.65 26.14 -5.08
C ALA A 269 -27.46 25.42 -3.98
N LEU A 270 -27.19 24.14 -3.71
CA LEU A 270 -27.96 23.31 -2.76
C LEU A 270 -27.23 22.94 -1.46
N SER A 271 -25.96 23.34 -1.30
CA SER A 271 -25.17 23.09 -0.08
C SER A 271 -24.83 24.38 0.68
N ASP A 272 -24.46 24.23 1.95
CA ASP A 272 -23.80 25.26 2.76
C ASP A 272 -22.27 25.07 2.76
N LEU A 273 -21.84 23.80 2.68
CA LEU A 273 -20.44 23.38 2.64
C LEU A 273 -20.19 22.46 1.44
N CYS A 274 -19.25 22.86 0.59
CA CYS A 274 -18.83 22.10 -0.59
C CYS A 274 -17.35 21.72 -0.47
N PHE A 275 -17.03 20.44 -0.33
CA PHE A 275 -15.65 19.96 -0.23
C PHE A 275 -15.13 19.48 -1.59
N VAL A 276 -14.01 20.03 -2.05
CA VAL A 276 -13.43 19.74 -3.38
C VAL A 276 -12.17 18.90 -3.22
N TYR A 277 -12.24 17.62 -3.58
CA TYR A 277 -11.16 16.63 -3.54
C TYR A 277 -10.58 16.46 -4.95
N SER A 278 -9.65 17.32 -5.32
CA SER A 278 -9.00 17.31 -6.63
C SER A 278 -7.50 17.55 -6.53
N ALA A 279 -6.74 16.88 -7.39
CA ALA A 279 -5.32 17.13 -7.54
C ALA A 279 -5.07 18.58 -8.01
N PRO A 280 -3.93 19.21 -7.70
CA PRO A 280 -3.59 20.55 -8.19
C PRO A 280 -3.62 20.69 -9.72
N GLU A 281 -3.34 19.59 -10.43
CA GLU A 281 -3.32 19.48 -11.89
C GLU A 281 -4.72 19.28 -12.50
N GLN A 282 -5.75 19.09 -11.67
CA GLN A 282 -7.14 18.91 -12.10
C GLN A 282 -7.95 20.18 -11.82
N GLU A 283 -8.55 20.78 -12.86
CA GLU A 283 -9.46 21.94 -12.76
C GLU A 283 -10.84 21.60 -12.13
N LEU A 284 -10.94 20.43 -11.50
CA LEU A 284 -12.16 19.90 -10.90
C LEU A 284 -12.61 20.76 -9.71
N GLY A 285 -13.84 21.26 -9.78
CA GLY A 285 -14.50 22.03 -8.74
C GLY A 285 -14.15 23.52 -8.69
N GLU A 286 -13.35 24.05 -9.63
CA GLU A 286 -12.95 25.47 -9.62
C GLU A 286 -14.13 26.43 -9.71
N ALA A 287 -15.21 26.11 -10.42
CA ALA A 287 -16.41 26.95 -10.47
C ALA A 287 -17.00 27.18 -9.06
N ALA A 288 -17.13 26.12 -8.24
CA ALA A 288 -17.63 26.22 -6.87
C ALA A 288 -16.68 27.04 -5.96
N LEU A 289 -15.36 26.89 -6.15
CA LEU A 289 -14.35 27.69 -5.44
C LEU A 289 -14.39 29.17 -5.86
N ILE A 290 -14.60 29.48 -7.15
CA ILE A 290 -14.76 30.84 -7.67
C ILE A 290 -16.01 31.51 -7.07
N TRP A 291 -17.18 30.85 -7.12
CA TRP A 291 -18.42 31.41 -6.57
C TRP A 291 -18.35 31.61 -5.05
N SER A 292 -17.70 30.69 -4.33
CA SER A 292 -17.44 30.86 -2.89
C SER A 292 -16.53 32.06 -2.60
N ARG A 293 -15.43 32.24 -3.35
CA ARG A 293 -14.54 33.41 -3.23
C ARG A 293 -15.22 34.73 -3.59
N ARG A 294 -16.18 34.72 -4.53
CA ARG A 294 -17.02 35.87 -4.88
C ARG A 294 -18.15 36.13 -3.87
N ALA A 295 -18.29 35.29 -2.84
CA ALA A 295 -19.39 35.30 -1.89
C ALA A 295 -20.76 35.31 -2.62
N GLU A 296 -20.94 34.44 -3.60
CA GLU A 296 -22.22 34.30 -4.28
C GLU A 296 -23.16 33.44 -3.40
N LYS A 297 -24.45 33.83 -3.34
CA LYS A 297 -25.44 33.20 -2.46
C LYS A 297 -26.07 31.98 -3.12
N ASN A 298 -26.31 30.94 -2.31
CA ASN A 298 -26.95 29.72 -2.73
C ASN A 298 -28.48 29.88 -2.92
N ALA A 299 -29.15 28.80 -3.33
CA ALA A 299 -30.58 28.84 -3.63
C ALA A 299 -31.48 29.04 -2.40
N TYR A 300 -30.92 28.95 -1.19
CA TYR A 300 -31.59 29.23 0.07
C TYR A 300 -31.29 30.64 0.61
N GLY A 301 -30.45 31.43 -0.07
CA GLY A 301 -30.07 32.79 0.33
C GLY A 301 -28.89 32.87 1.30
N GLU A 302 -28.29 31.72 1.62
CA GLU A 302 -27.10 31.58 2.48
C GLU A 302 -25.81 31.59 1.63
N TRP A 303 -24.65 31.67 2.28
CA TRP A 303 -23.35 31.62 1.61
C TRP A 303 -22.83 30.18 1.57
N THR A 304 -22.41 29.68 0.40
CA THR A 304 -21.76 28.37 0.30
C THR A 304 -20.24 28.53 0.45
N SER A 305 -19.67 27.90 1.47
CA SER A 305 -18.21 27.83 1.64
C SER A 305 -17.67 26.61 0.90
N ALA A 306 -16.91 26.83 -0.16
CA ALA A 306 -16.21 25.78 -0.89
C ALA A 306 -14.77 25.65 -0.37
N LEU A 307 -14.37 24.43 0.02
CA LEU A 307 -13.09 24.13 0.64
C LEU A 307 -12.34 23.07 -0.18
N ARG A 308 -11.13 23.37 -0.64
CA ARG A 308 -10.26 22.40 -1.31
C ARG A 308 -9.63 21.47 -0.27
N MET A 309 -9.63 20.17 -0.55
CA MET A 309 -9.28 19.09 0.36
C MET A 309 -8.33 18.09 -0.31
N GLU A 310 -7.50 17.41 0.49
CA GLU A 310 -6.59 16.37 0.01
C GLU A 310 -7.28 15.00 -0.07
N THR A 311 -7.08 14.29 -1.18
CA THR A 311 -7.46 12.88 -1.31
C THR A 311 -6.46 12.00 -0.57
N ARG A 312 -6.84 11.55 0.63
CA ARG A 312 -6.03 10.66 1.49
C ARG A 312 -6.93 9.80 2.37
N ALA A 313 -6.35 8.81 3.04
CA ALA A 313 -7.06 7.95 3.97
C ALA A 313 -7.90 8.77 4.97
N GLY A 314 -9.22 8.54 4.98
CA GLY A 314 -10.17 9.27 5.82
C GLY A 314 -10.74 10.55 5.22
N ALA A 315 -10.54 10.83 3.93
CA ALA A 315 -11.11 11.99 3.22
C ALA A 315 -12.59 12.27 3.55
N GLY A 316 -13.43 11.23 3.62
CA GLY A 316 -14.86 11.37 3.92
C GLY A 316 -15.21 11.96 5.31
N HIS A 317 -14.29 11.97 6.28
CA HIS A 317 -14.62 12.39 7.66
C HIS A 317 -15.02 13.86 7.77
N ALA A 318 -14.57 14.73 6.86
CA ALA A 318 -15.01 16.12 6.82
C ALA A 318 -16.51 16.23 6.47
N LEU A 319 -16.99 15.35 5.57
CA LEU A 319 -18.41 15.25 5.22
C LEU A 319 -19.23 14.84 6.44
N TRP A 320 -18.84 13.74 7.10
CA TRP A 320 -19.54 13.23 8.27
C TRP A 320 -19.55 14.23 9.43
N GLY A 321 -18.43 14.91 9.69
CA GLY A 321 -18.36 15.96 10.71
C GLY A 321 -19.35 17.10 10.46
N ALA A 322 -19.38 17.62 9.22
CA ALA A 322 -20.28 18.71 8.84
C ALA A 322 -21.77 18.29 8.83
N LEU A 323 -22.09 17.06 8.39
CA LEU A 323 -23.45 16.51 8.44
C LEU A 323 -23.95 16.33 9.88
N THR A 324 -23.07 15.87 10.78
CA THR A 324 -23.40 15.72 12.22
C THR A 324 -23.74 17.05 12.89
N LEU A 325 -23.20 18.17 12.36
CA LEU A 325 -23.52 19.54 12.79
C LEU A 325 -24.77 20.12 12.10
N GLY A 326 -25.45 19.36 11.26
CA GLY A 326 -26.69 19.76 10.58
C GLY A 326 -26.51 20.65 9.34
N SER A 327 -25.29 20.79 8.82
CA SER A 327 -25.03 21.54 7.57
C SER A 327 -25.50 20.74 6.35
N ARG A 328 -25.93 21.42 5.28
CA ARG A 328 -26.11 20.78 3.96
C ARG A 328 -24.75 20.63 3.31
N VAL A 329 -24.30 19.39 3.12
CA VAL A 329 -22.94 19.10 2.65
C VAL A 329 -22.96 18.50 1.26
N THR A 330 -21.97 18.83 0.45
CA THR A 330 -21.71 18.19 -0.84
C THR A 330 -20.21 18.03 -1.04
N ALA A 331 -19.82 17.00 -1.80
CA ALA A 331 -18.45 16.84 -2.27
C ALA A 331 -18.38 16.91 -3.79
N ILE A 332 -17.28 17.44 -4.30
CA ILE A 332 -16.85 17.31 -5.69
C ILE A 332 -15.51 16.56 -5.64
N ALA A 333 -15.37 15.47 -6.37
CA ALA A 333 -14.21 14.58 -6.23
C ALA A 333 -13.86 13.86 -7.55
N SER A 334 -12.64 13.34 -7.70
CA SER A 334 -12.35 12.34 -8.74
C SER A 334 -12.90 10.97 -8.35
N THR A 335 -13.15 10.06 -9.31
CA THR A 335 -13.48 8.66 -9.00
C THR A 335 -12.40 7.99 -8.15
N ALA A 336 -11.12 8.26 -8.42
CA ALA A 336 -9.97 7.85 -7.60
C ALA A 336 -10.01 8.32 -6.12
N SER A 337 -10.86 9.29 -5.78
CA SER A 337 -11.06 9.72 -4.39
C SER A 337 -12.09 8.88 -3.63
N LEU A 338 -12.97 8.15 -4.33
CA LEU A 338 -14.04 7.37 -3.72
C LEU A 338 -13.56 6.19 -2.85
N PRO A 339 -12.51 5.42 -3.22
CA PRO A 339 -11.96 4.36 -2.34
C PRO A 339 -11.51 4.89 -0.97
N PHE A 340 -10.97 6.11 -0.90
CA PHE A 340 -10.56 6.76 0.36
C PHE A 340 -11.75 7.30 1.19
N MET A 341 -12.94 7.39 0.61
CA MET A 341 -14.19 7.75 1.27
C MET A 341 -15.04 6.54 1.65
N LEU A 342 -14.80 5.36 1.05
CA LEU A 342 -15.61 4.14 1.17
C LEU A 342 -16.08 3.82 2.60
N PRO A 343 -15.20 3.76 3.64
CA PRO A 343 -15.65 3.43 5.00
C PRO A 343 -16.62 4.46 5.58
N VAL A 344 -16.46 5.74 5.22
CA VAL A 344 -17.34 6.81 5.69
C VAL A 344 -18.65 6.82 4.91
N LEU A 345 -18.64 6.50 3.61
CA LEU A 345 -19.87 6.36 2.83
C LEU A 345 -20.77 5.25 3.38
N SER A 346 -20.21 4.08 3.73
CA SER A 346 -20.95 3.01 4.41
C SER A 346 -21.56 3.47 5.74
N GLU A 347 -20.80 4.20 6.56
CA GLU A 347 -21.27 4.70 7.85
C GLU A 347 -22.36 5.77 7.69
N LEU A 348 -22.31 6.60 6.63
CA LEU A 348 -23.35 7.57 6.30
C LEU A 348 -24.63 6.91 5.77
N VAL A 349 -24.54 5.75 5.09
CA VAL A 349 -25.73 4.90 4.81
C VAL A 349 -26.34 4.40 6.11
N ALA A 350 -25.53 3.84 7.02
CA ALA A 350 -25.99 3.30 8.30
C ALA A 350 -26.63 4.39 9.19
N CYS A 351 -26.04 5.58 9.23
CA CYS A 351 -26.52 6.75 9.97
C CYS A 351 -27.64 7.53 9.24
N ARG A 352 -28.08 7.08 8.07
CA ARG A 352 -29.09 7.73 7.22
C ARG A 352 -28.84 9.22 7.01
N GLN A 353 -27.63 9.55 6.55
CA GLN A 353 -27.20 10.94 6.34
C GLN A 353 -27.32 11.35 4.86
N PRO A 354 -28.01 12.45 4.54
CA PRO A 354 -28.13 12.94 3.18
C PRO A 354 -26.86 13.72 2.76
N VAL A 355 -26.08 13.16 1.85
CA VAL A 355 -24.94 13.84 1.21
C VAL A 355 -24.84 13.44 -0.25
N VAL A 356 -24.44 14.39 -1.10
CA VAL A 356 -24.13 14.10 -2.51
C VAL A 356 -22.63 14.21 -2.74
N VAL A 357 -22.06 13.22 -3.43
CA VAL A 357 -20.69 13.23 -3.94
C VAL A 357 -20.76 13.27 -5.45
N HIS A 358 -20.42 14.40 -6.06
CA HIS A 358 -20.27 14.51 -7.50
C HIS A 358 -18.87 14.05 -7.88
N ALA A 359 -18.75 12.84 -8.42
CA ALA A 359 -17.49 12.21 -8.77
C ALA A 359 -17.25 12.27 -10.28
N ALA A 360 -16.16 12.91 -10.69
CA ALA A 360 -15.71 12.94 -12.08
C ALA A 360 -15.02 11.63 -12.44
N ALA A 361 -15.56 10.91 -13.42
CA ALA A 361 -15.01 9.66 -13.97
C ALA A 361 -13.80 9.95 -14.87
N GLN A 362 -12.71 10.42 -14.25
CA GLN A 362 -11.48 10.83 -14.92
C GLN A 362 -10.27 10.22 -14.22
N SER A 363 -9.48 9.46 -14.97
CA SER A 363 -8.10 9.11 -14.62
C SER A 363 -7.13 9.99 -15.41
N LEU A 364 -5.90 10.12 -14.91
CA LEU A 364 -4.78 10.74 -15.62
C LEU A 364 -3.84 9.62 -16.06
N ASP A 365 -3.50 9.57 -17.35
CA ASP A 365 -2.48 8.66 -17.84
C ASP A 365 -1.06 9.15 -17.50
N ASN A 366 -0.05 8.35 -17.84
CA ASN A 366 1.37 8.68 -17.62
C ASN A 366 1.87 9.91 -18.41
N PHE A 367 1.05 10.49 -19.28
CA PHE A 367 1.32 11.72 -20.04
C PHE A 367 0.45 12.90 -19.56
N ALA A 368 -0.25 12.74 -18.42
CA ALA A 368 -1.26 13.67 -17.89
C ALA A 368 -2.43 13.95 -18.84
N SER A 369 -2.68 13.06 -19.82
CA SER A 369 -3.92 13.08 -20.60
C SER A 369 -5.06 12.54 -19.75
N ALA A 370 -6.18 13.24 -19.79
CA ALA A 370 -7.40 12.79 -19.14
C ALA A 370 -8.01 11.64 -19.94
N GLN A 371 -8.42 10.57 -19.28
CA GLN A 371 -9.24 9.50 -19.87
C GLN A 371 -10.43 9.17 -18.97
N THR A 372 -11.54 8.74 -19.57
CA THR A 372 -12.73 8.32 -18.82
C THR A 372 -12.47 6.97 -18.16
N ASP A 373 -12.50 6.91 -16.83
CA ASP A 373 -12.34 5.66 -16.06
C ASP A 373 -13.36 5.55 -14.94
N PHE A 374 -14.00 4.38 -14.87
CA PHE A 374 -14.98 4.00 -13.85
C PHE A 374 -14.44 2.94 -12.87
N SER A 375 -13.20 2.45 -13.03
CA SER A 375 -12.56 1.43 -12.18
C SER A 375 -12.75 1.68 -10.67
N ASP A 376 -12.26 2.81 -10.16
CA ASP A 376 -12.36 3.21 -8.75
C ASP A 376 -13.81 3.42 -8.27
N ALA A 377 -14.71 3.82 -9.19
CA ALA A 377 -16.12 3.97 -8.87
C ALA A 377 -16.81 2.61 -8.66
N LEU A 378 -16.41 1.56 -9.40
CA LEU A 378 -16.93 0.21 -9.21
C LEU A 378 -16.51 -0.38 -7.85
N VAL A 379 -15.29 -0.10 -7.38
CA VAL A 379 -14.85 -0.45 -6.01
C VAL A 379 -15.74 0.23 -4.96
N ALA A 380 -16.11 1.50 -5.19
CA ALA A 380 -16.94 2.27 -4.26
C ALA A 380 -18.40 1.77 -4.14
N LEU A 381 -18.90 0.92 -5.06
CA LEU A 381 -20.26 0.36 -4.99
C LEU A 381 -20.51 -0.47 -3.72
N GLN A 382 -19.45 -0.97 -3.07
CA GLN A 382 -19.53 -1.68 -1.79
C GLN A 382 -20.06 -0.81 -0.64
N SER A 383 -20.08 0.53 -0.80
CA SER A 383 -20.59 1.47 0.20
C SER A 383 -22.09 1.30 0.52
N GLN A 384 -22.86 0.65 -0.36
CA GLN A 384 -24.33 0.63 -0.34
C GLN A 384 -24.99 2.01 -0.55
N ALA A 385 -24.22 3.03 -0.93
CA ALA A 385 -24.76 4.31 -1.37
C ALA A 385 -25.56 4.15 -2.68
N VAL A 386 -26.39 5.14 -3.00
CA VAL A 386 -27.04 5.22 -4.32
C VAL A 386 -26.02 5.72 -5.34
N PHE A 387 -25.95 5.10 -6.52
CA PHE A 387 -25.07 5.52 -7.60
C PHE A 387 -25.89 5.91 -8.82
N LEU A 388 -25.83 7.18 -9.20
CA LEU A 388 -26.46 7.75 -10.39
C LEU A 388 -25.40 8.19 -11.40
N VAL A 389 -25.68 8.05 -12.69
CA VAL A 389 -24.75 8.34 -13.80
C VAL A 389 -25.38 9.33 -14.77
N SER A 390 -24.58 10.26 -15.29
CA SER A 390 -24.96 11.17 -16.37
C SER A 390 -24.07 11.00 -17.61
N SER A 391 -24.63 11.20 -18.81
CA SER A 391 -23.93 10.99 -20.09
C SER A 391 -23.57 12.26 -20.86
N SER A 392 -24.08 13.44 -20.44
CA SER A 392 -23.88 14.73 -21.11
C SER A 392 -23.90 15.91 -20.14
N ALA A 393 -23.41 17.09 -20.52
CA ALA A 393 -23.41 18.29 -19.65
C ALA A 393 -24.82 18.72 -19.20
N GLN A 394 -25.83 18.60 -20.07
CA GLN A 394 -27.22 18.90 -19.70
C GLN A 394 -27.77 17.87 -18.69
N GLU A 395 -27.42 16.61 -18.87
CA GLU A 395 -27.82 15.55 -17.96
C GLU A 395 -27.06 15.61 -16.64
N ALA A 396 -25.81 16.07 -16.63
CA ALA A 396 -25.02 16.25 -15.41
C ALA A 396 -25.67 17.27 -14.46
N HIS A 397 -26.18 18.38 -14.98
CA HIS A 397 -27.02 19.32 -14.20
C HIS A 397 -28.29 18.64 -13.67
N ASP A 398 -29.00 17.89 -14.51
CA ASP A 398 -30.32 17.33 -14.17
C ASP A 398 -30.22 16.16 -13.19
N ILE A 399 -29.27 15.24 -13.40
CA ILE A 399 -28.97 14.12 -12.51
C ILE A 399 -28.32 14.61 -11.23
N ALA A 400 -27.52 15.69 -11.23
CA ALA A 400 -27.08 16.32 -9.98
C ALA A 400 -28.31 16.81 -9.17
N LEU A 401 -29.28 17.47 -9.80
CA LEU A 401 -30.49 17.92 -9.10
C LEU A 401 -31.34 16.75 -8.58
N ILE A 402 -31.46 15.68 -9.37
CA ILE A 402 -32.12 14.43 -8.95
C ILE A 402 -31.36 13.77 -7.79
N ALA A 403 -30.03 13.74 -7.81
CA ALA A 403 -29.19 13.17 -6.74
C ALA A 403 -29.39 13.90 -5.41
N HIS A 404 -29.44 15.23 -5.42
CA HIS A 404 -29.75 16.03 -4.21
C HIS A 404 -31.17 15.76 -3.70
N ALA A 405 -32.16 15.71 -4.59
CA ALA A 405 -33.53 15.40 -4.23
C ALA A 405 -33.69 13.99 -3.65
N VAL A 406 -33.08 12.97 -4.27
CA VAL A 406 -33.06 11.58 -3.79
C VAL A 406 -32.35 11.46 -2.45
N SER A 407 -31.17 12.09 -2.30
CA SER A 407 -30.39 12.03 -1.07
C SER A 407 -31.16 12.58 0.13
N GLN A 408 -31.77 13.77 -0.02
CA GLN A 408 -32.58 14.39 1.04
C GLN A 408 -33.88 13.62 1.31
N ALA A 409 -34.55 13.11 0.27
CA ALA A 409 -35.83 12.42 0.40
C ALA A 409 -35.73 10.99 0.97
N ALA A 410 -34.68 10.24 0.61
CA ALA A 410 -34.44 8.87 1.08
C ALA A 410 -33.49 8.80 2.29
N LEU A 411 -32.86 9.92 2.68
CA LEU A 411 -31.85 10.01 3.75
C LEU A 411 -30.69 9.03 3.55
N VAL A 412 -30.10 9.04 2.36
CA VAL A 412 -28.95 8.19 1.99
C VAL A 412 -27.89 9.01 1.24
N PRO A 413 -26.60 8.66 1.35
CA PRO A 413 -25.58 9.21 0.48
C PRO A 413 -25.85 8.82 -0.98
N VAL A 414 -25.68 9.78 -1.89
CA VAL A 414 -25.78 9.58 -3.35
C VAL A 414 -24.46 9.96 -3.99
N VAL A 415 -23.85 9.04 -4.74
CA VAL A 415 -22.72 9.31 -5.62
C VAL A 415 -23.25 9.59 -7.02
N HIS A 416 -23.05 10.81 -7.52
CA HIS A 416 -23.32 11.17 -8.91
C HIS A 416 -22.01 11.00 -9.70
N LEU A 417 -21.92 9.95 -10.51
CA LEU A 417 -20.84 9.75 -11.47
C LEU A 417 -21.11 10.64 -12.69
N ALA A 418 -20.33 11.71 -12.81
CA ALA A 418 -20.33 12.60 -13.96
C ALA A 418 -19.12 12.28 -14.87
N ASN A 419 -19.30 12.31 -16.19
CA ASN A 419 -18.24 11.98 -17.14
C ASN A 419 -16.94 12.80 -16.96
N GLY A 420 -15.82 12.22 -17.39
CA GLY A 420 -14.50 12.85 -17.38
C GLY A 420 -13.77 12.74 -18.71
N ALA A 421 -12.76 13.60 -18.88
CA ALA A 421 -11.92 13.75 -20.07
C ALA A 421 -12.55 14.43 -21.29
N HIS A 422 -13.03 13.67 -22.29
CA HIS A 422 -13.32 14.19 -23.64
C HIS A 422 -14.48 15.19 -23.66
N SER A 423 -15.52 14.93 -22.87
CA SER A 423 -16.65 15.86 -22.68
C SER A 423 -16.38 17.04 -21.72
N ALA A 424 -15.20 17.09 -21.07
CA ALA A 424 -14.90 18.13 -20.06
C ALA A 424 -14.42 19.45 -20.69
N SER A 425 -13.91 19.42 -21.92
CA SER A 425 -13.42 20.60 -22.65
C SER A 425 -14.43 21.17 -23.66
N GLU A 426 -15.47 20.41 -24.05
CA GLU A 426 -16.51 20.90 -24.97
C GLU A 426 -17.68 21.56 -24.23
N ALA A 427 -17.65 22.89 -24.17
CA ALA A 427 -18.69 23.68 -23.50
C ALA A 427 -20.01 23.70 -24.30
N MET A 428 -21.00 22.91 -23.87
CA MET A 428 -22.29 22.76 -24.53
C MET A 428 -23.35 23.74 -24.00
N THR A 429 -24.40 24.00 -24.79
CA THR A 429 -25.52 24.86 -24.37
C THR A 429 -26.44 24.12 -23.39
N VAL A 430 -26.23 24.35 -22.09
CA VAL A 430 -27.02 23.77 -20.99
C VAL A 430 -28.13 24.72 -20.55
N ARG A 431 -29.36 24.21 -20.40
CA ARG A 431 -30.48 24.93 -19.78
C ARG A 431 -30.41 24.74 -18.27
N MET A 432 -29.73 25.67 -17.60
CA MET A 432 -29.61 25.68 -16.14
C MET A 432 -30.96 26.03 -15.50
N ALA A 433 -31.29 25.39 -14.38
CA ALA A 433 -32.48 25.72 -13.60
C ALA A 433 -32.17 26.83 -12.60
N SER A 434 -33.04 27.85 -12.51
CA SER A 434 -32.88 28.93 -11.51
C SER A 434 -33.03 28.40 -10.08
N HIS A 435 -32.42 29.10 -9.12
CA HIS A 435 -32.44 28.76 -7.69
C HIS A 435 -33.84 28.40 -7.16
N THR A 436 -34.87 29.19 -7.50
CA THR A 436 -36.27 28.93 -7.12
C THR A 436 -36.79 27.57 -7.62
N ARG A 437 -36.37 27.14 -8.83
CA ARG A 437 -36.77 25.84 -9.39
C ARG A 437 -35.98 24.68 -8.80
N LEU A 438 -34.69 24.88 -8.46
CA LEU A 438 -33.89 23.87 -7.76
C LEU A 438 -34.54 23.52 -6.41
N VAL A 439 -34.75 24.52 -5.55
CA VAL A 439 -35.36 24.34 -4.22
C VAL A 439 -36.80 23.84 -4.32
N GLY A 440 -37.59 24.39 -5.24
CA GLY A 440 -38.97 23.95 -5.48
C GLY A 440 -39.07 22.48 -5.86
N TYR A 441 -38.16 21.98 -6.70
CA TYR A 441 -38.12 20.57 -7.09
C TYR A 441 -37.68 19.66 -5.93
N VAL A 442 -36.59 19.99 -5.24
CA VAL A 442 -36.09 19.20 -4.09
C VAL A 442 -37.15 19.11 -2.99
N GLY A 443 -37.84 20.21 -2.69
CA GLY A 443 -38.96 20.24 -1.75
C GLY A 443 -40.16 19.41 -2.22
N ALA A 444 -40.50 19.44 -3.52
CA ALA A 444 -41.60 18.65 -4.07
C ALA A 444 -41.35 17.13 -4.00
N VAL A 445 -40.13 16.69 -4.34
CA VAL A 445 -39.72 15.27 -4.22
C VAL A 445 -39.73 14.84 -2.76
N SER A 446 -39.13 15.62 -1.85
CA SER A 446 -39.09 15.31 -0.42
C SER A 446 -40.50 15.21 0.18
N ALA A 447 -41.39 16.16 -0.13
CA ALA A 447 -42.78 16.14 0.34
C ALA A 447 -43.59 14.97 -0.25
N ALA A 448 -43.28 14.51 -1.46
CA ALA A 448 -43.90 13.34 -2.06
C ALA A 448 -43.37 12.02 -1.47
N ALA A 449 -42.06 11.94 -1.21
CA ALA A 449 -41.43 10.80 -0.55
C ALA A 449 -41.94 10.63 0.89
N CYS A 450 -42.09 11.70 1.68
CA CYS A 450 -42.66 11.60 3.04
C CYS A 450 -44.08 10.99 3.10
N ARG A 451 -44.82 10.91 1.98
CA ARG A 451 -46.14 10.27 1.91
C ARG A 451 -46.09 8.78 1.56
N LEU A 452 -44.91 8.26 1.22
CA LEU A 452 -44.68 6.88 0.81
C LEU A 452 -43.59 6.30 1.72
N ASN A 453 -43.84 5.20 2.42
CA ASN A 453 -42.79 4.53 3.22
C ASN A 453 -41.87 3.72 2.30
N SER A 454 -41.12 4.44 1.48
CA SER A 454 -40.53 3.99 0.21
C SER A 454 -39.06 3.62 0.33
N SER A 455 -38.64 2.64 -0.47
CA SER A 455 -37.24 2.31 -0.66
C SER A 455 -36.50 3.40 -1.45
N PRO A 456 -35.15 3.45 -1.41
CA PRO A 456 -34.38 4.35 -2.26
C PRO A 456 -34.69 4.19 -3.76
N ALA A 457 -35.02 2.98 -4.22
CA ALA A 457 -35.42 2.71 -5.61
C ALA A 457 -36.74 3.43 -5.97
N ASP A 458 -37.74 3.36 -5.09
CA ASP A 458 -39.02 4.06 -5.29
C ASP A 458 -38.84 5.58 -5.29
N VAL A 459 -37.95 6.10 -4.43
CA VAL A 459 -37.64 7.54 -4.37
C VAL A 459 -36.92 8.01 -5.64
N ILE A 460 -36.05 7.20 -6.24
CA ILE A 460 -35.41 7.49 -7.55
C ILE A 460 -36.47 7.57 -8.67
N GLN A 461 -37.36 6.58 -8.76
CA GLN A 461 -38.45 6.57 -9.74
C GLN A 461 -39.42 7.75 -9.54
N LEU A 462 -39.75 8.07 -8.30
CA LEU A 462 -40.50 9.27 -7.93
C LEU A 462 -39.79 10.55 -8.38
N ALA A 463 -38.50 10.68 -8.12
CA ALA A 463 -37.70 11.84 -8.51
C ALA A 463 -37.69 12.03 -10.04
N PHE A 464 -37.47 10.97 -10.82
CA PHE A 464 -37.57 11.02 -12.29
C PHE A 464 -38.97 11.45 -12.77
N SER A 465 -40.05 10.90 -12.20
CA SER A 465 -41.43 11.27 -12.56
C SER A 465 -41.77 12.74 -12.25
N GLN A 466 -41.28 13.26 -11.12
CA GLN A 466 -41.42 14.66 -10.73
C GLN A 466 -40.54 15.57 -11.59
N PHE A 467 -39.38 15.09 -12.04
CA PHE A 467 -38.48 15.85 -12.92
C PHE A 467 -39.16 16.12 -14.26
N LYS A 468 -39.79 15.10 -14.84
CA LYS A 468 -40.62 15.21 -16.05
C LYS A 468 -41.72 16.26 -15.90
N SER A 469 -42.45 16.22 -14.78
CA SER A 469 -43.53 17.20 -14.50
C SER A 469 -43.00 18.62 -14.28
N SER A 470 -41.81 18.76 -13.68
CA SER A 470 -41.24 20.05 -13.27
C SER A 470 -40.42 20.74 -14.37
N PHE A 471 -39.77 19.98 -15.25
CA PHE A 471 -38.81 20.49 -16.25
C PHE A 471 -39.12 20.06 -17.69
N GLY A 472 -40.08 19.16 -17.92
CA GLY A 472 -40.50 18.69 -19.25
C GLY A 472 -39.56 17.68 -19.92
N ARG A 473 -38.36 17.47 -19.38
CA ARG A 473 -37.42 16.43 -19.83
C ARG A 473 -37.73 15.12 -19.13
N THR A 474 -37.77 14.02 -19.88
CA THR A 474 -37.99 12.68 -19.33
C THR A 474 -36.64 12.01 -19.13
N TYR A 475 -36.46 11.40 -17.97
CA TYR A 475 -35.34 10.51 -17.65
C TYR A 475 -35.92 9.26 -17.01
N ASP A 476 -35.17 8.17 -17.08
CA ASP A 476 -35.53 6.88 -16.53
C ASP A 476 -34.26 6.16 -16.03
N SER A 477 -34.40 5.25 -15.06
CA SER A 477 -33.28 4.52 -14.45
C SER A 477 -32.49 3.71 -15.49
N LEU A 478 -33.23 3.14 -16.45
CA LEU A 478 -32.74 2.36 -17.57
C LEU A 478 -33.54 2.78 -18.81
N GLU A 479 -32.90 3.40 -19.79
CA GLU A 479 -33.56 3.92 -20.99
C GLU A 479 -33.09 3.18 -22.24
N TYR A 480 -34.06 2.69 -23.01
CA TYR A 480 -33.82 1.93 -24.24
C TYR A 480 -33.98 2.82 -25.47
N TYR A 481 -33.03 2.69 -26.40
CA TYR A 481 -33.04 3.31 -27.72
C TYR A 481 -32.81 2.22 -28.78
N GLY A 482 -33.42 2.36 -29.96
CA GLY A 482 -33.19 1.46 -31.09
C GLY A 482 -34.43 0.68 -31.51
N SER A 483 -34.22 -0.42 -32.22
CA SER A 483 -35.32 -1.19 -32.82
C SER A 483 -36.16 -1.93 -31.75
N PRO A 484 -37.50 -1.91 -31.81
CA PRO A 484 -38.36 -2.65 -30.88
C PRO A 484 -38.30 -4.18 -31.08
N VAL A 485 -37.61 -4.64 -32.12
CA VAL A 485 -37.41 -6.06 -32.46
C VAL A 485 -35.91 -6.43 -32.50
N ALA A 486 -35.05 -5.66 -31.84
CA ALA A 486 -33.62 -5.90 -31.83
C ALA A 486 -33.25 -7.27 -31.24
N GLU A 487 -32.40 -8.02 -31.95
CA GLU A 487 -31.81 -9.27 -31.46
C GLU A 487 -30.57 -9.01 -30.60
N THR A 488 -29.77 -7.99 -30.98
CA THR A 488 -28.58 -7.55 -30.23
C THR A 488 -28.82 -6.20 -29.56
N VAL A 489 -28.58 -6.11 -28.25
CA VAL A 489 -28.68 -4.87 -27.46
C VAL A 489 -27.35 -4.55 -26.80
N PHE A 490 -26.82 -3.35 -27.06
CA PHE A 490 -25.67 -2.80 -26.35
C PHE A 490 -26.08 -2.27 -24.97
N VAL A 491 -25.28 -2.48 -23.92
CA VAL A 491 -25.53 -1.92 -22.59
C VAL A 491 -24.30 -1.16 -22.12
N SER A 492 -24.46 0.09 -21.66
CA SER A 492 -23.33 0.91 -21.23
C SER A 492 -23.72 2.07 -20.30
N LEU A 493 -22.69 2.76 -19.79
CA LEU A 493 -22.73 3.84 -18.81
C LEU A 493 -22.16 5.14 -19.41
N GLY A 494 -22.61 6.28 -18.89
CA GLY A 494 -21.96 7.58 -19.08
C GLY A 494 -21.63 7.94 -20.53
N GLU A 495 -20.41 8.43 -20.77
CA GLU A 495 -19.97 8.89 -22.10
C GLU A 495 -19.98 7.78 -23.16
N VAL A 496 -19.66 6.54 -22.79
CA VAL A 496 -19.70 5.40 -23.70
C VAL A 496 -21.12 5.19 -24.22
N ALA A 497 -22.13 5.31 -23.35
CA ALA A 497 -23.53 5.27 -23.77
C ALA A 497 -23.87 6.41 -24.74
N ALA A 498 -23.50 7.66 -24.44
CA ALA A 498 -23.72 8.79 -25.35
C ALA A 498 -23.04 8.58 -26.73
N ARG A 499 -21.81 8.05 -26.75
CA ARG A 499 -21.08 7.70 -27.99
C ARG A 499 -21.84 6.67 -28.83
N VAL A 500 -22.35 5.57 -28.24
CA VAL A 500 -23.20 4.61 -28.98
C VAL A 500 -24.48 5.28 -29.48
N GLN A 501 -25.13 6.12 -28.66
CA GLN A 501 -26.39 6.78 -29.02
C GLN A 501 -26.24 7.68 -30.26
N THR A 502 -25.10 8.38 -30.42
CA THR A 502 -24.81 9.17 -31.63
C THR A 502 -24.58 8.32 -32.88
N LEU A 503 -24.09 7.08 -32.73
CA LEU A 503 -23.89 6.13 -33.82
C LEU A 503 -25.16 5.34 -34.17
N LEU A 504 -26.10 5.22 -33.23
CA LEU A 504 -27.29 4.39 -33.35
C LEU A 504 -28.12 4.66 -34.63
N PRO A 505 -28.35 5.90 -35.11
CA PRO A 505 -29.06 6.13 -36.37
C PRO A 505 -28.36 5.55 -37.60
N ARG A 506 -27.03 5.41 -37.57
CA ARG A 506 -26.26 4.74 -38.65
C ARG A 506 -26.39 3.23 -38.52
N LEU A 507 -26.21 2.68 -37.32
CA LEU A 507 -26.34 1.23 -37.08
C LEU A 507 -27.74 0.70 -37.43
N LEU A 508 -28.79 1.47 -37.11
CA LEU A 508 -30.19 1.17 -37.48
C LEU A 508 -30.47 1.20 -38.99
N SER A 509 -29.58 1.80 -39.81
CA SER A 509 -29.70 1.73 -41.27
C SER A 509 -29.09 0.45 -41.86
N GLU A 510 -28.30 -0.27 -41.07
CA GLU A 510 -27.62 -1.51 -41.46
C GLU A 510 -28.23 -2.75 -40.77
N THR A 511 -28.69 -2.63 -39.52
CA THR A 511 -29.17 -3.76 -38.67
C THR A 511 -30.17 -3.33 -37.60
N ASP A 512 -31.08 -4.24 -37.22
CA ASP A 512 -32.00 -4.07 -36.08
C ASP A 512 -31.26 -4.23 -34.74
N VAL A 513 -30.64 -3.14 -34.28
CA VAL A 513 -29.90 -3.07 -33.01
C VAL A 513 -30.64 -2.24 -31.95
N GLY A 514 -30.37 -2.60 -30.69
CA GLY A 514 -30.80 -1.87 -29.51
C GLY A 514 -29.63 -1.32 -28.71
N MET A 515 -29.92 -0.35 -27.86
CA MET A 515 -28.99 0.21 -26.91
C MET A 515 -29.72 0.59 -25.61
N LEU A 516 -29.27 0.08 -24.49
CA LEU A 516 -29.75 0.41 -23.15
C LEU A 516 -28.72 1.29 -22.42
N SER A 517 -29.12 2.51 -22.08
CA SER A 517 -28.35 3.44 -21.26
C SER A 517 -28.69 3.24 -19.78
N VAL A 518 -27.66 2.99 -18.97
CA VAL A 518 -27.81 2.76 -17.52
C VAL A 518 -27.53 4.06 -16.76
N ARG A 519 -28.53 4.56 -16.02
CA ARG A 519 -28.40 5.75 -15.15
C ARG A 519 -28.39 5.42 -13.67
N THR A 520 -29.14 4.41 -13.25
CA THR A 520 -29.16 3.95 -11.86
C THR A 520 -28.28 2.69 -11.74
N LEU A 521 -27.05 2.85 -11.25
CA LEU A 521 -26.13 1.73 -11.00
C LEU A 521 -26.49 1.01 -9.70
N ARG A 522 -26.82 1.76 -8.64
CA ARG A 522 -27.26 1.22 -7.35
C ARG A 522 -28.41 2.07 -6.79
N PRO A 523 -29.49 1.46 -6.29
CA PRO A 523 -29.79 0.01 -6.29
C PRO A 523 -30.05 -0.53 -7.70
N TRP A 524 -29.54 -1.73 -8.01
CA TRP A 524 -29.80 -2.41 -9.29
C TRP A 524 -31.11 -3.20 -9.22
N SER A 525 -31.91 -3.16 -10.29
CA SER A 525 -33.21 -3.81 -10.38
C SER A 525 -33.25 -4.78 -11.57
N PRO A 526 -33.02 -6.09 -11.36
CA PRO A 526 -33.07 -7.08 -12.43
C PRO A 526 -34.41 -7.09 -13.15
N SER A 527 -35.52 -7.02 -12.42
CA SER A 527 -36.87 -6.98 -13.00
C SER A 527 -37.12 -5.75 -13.87
N GLU A 528 -36.57 -4.59 -13.49
CA GLU A 528 -36.66 -3.40 -14.33
C GLU A 528 -35.81 -3.55 -15.59
N PHE A 529 -34.54 -3.96 -15.45
CA PHE A 529 -33.63 -4.21 -16.57
C PHE A 529 -34.25 -5.12 -17.63
N ILE A 530 -34.75 -6.28 -17.19
CA ILE A 530 -35.41 -7.26 -18.04
C ILE A 530 -36.65 -6.67 -18.73
N SER A 531 -37.44 -5.85 -18.04
CA SER A 531 -38.65 -5.22 -18.61
C SER A 531 -38.38 -4.16 -19.68
N ARG A 532 -37.14 -3.65 -19.79
CA ARG A 532 -36.73 -2.68 -20.82
C ARG A 532 -36.13 -3.32 -22.08
N LEU A 533 -35.85 -4.62 -22.06
CA LEU A 533 -35.33 -5.34 -23.22
C LEU A 533 -36.46 -5.77 -24.18
N PRO A 534 -36.26 -5.70 -25.50
CA PRO A 534 -37.12 -6.36 -26.47
C PRO A 534 -37.30 -7.86 -26.20
N LEU A 535 -38.50 -8.39 -26.44
CA LEU A 535 -38.78 -9.84 -26.32
C LEU A 535 -37.99 -10.71 -27.33
N THR A 536 -37.39 -10.07 -28.35
CA THR A 536 -36.54 -10.67 -29.39
C THR A 536 -35.07 -10.71 -29.02
N THR A 537 -34.65 -10.11 -27.91
CA THR A 537 -33.22 -9.99 -27.56
C THR A 537 -32.62 -11.37 -27.24
N THR A 538 -31.66 -11.78 -28.06
CA THR A 538 -30.87 -13.01 -27.91
C THR A 538 -29.43 -12.73 -27.49
N LYS A 539 -28.93 -11.51 -27.71
CA LYS A 539 -27.54 -11.11 -27.44
C LYS A 539 -27.47 -9.76 -26.72
N LEU A 540 -26.68 -9.72 -25.64
CA LEU A 540 -26.32 -8.51 -24.90
C LEU A 540 -24.82 -8.24 -25.05
N VAL A 541 -24.45 -6.99 -25.36
CA VAL A 541 -23.06 -6.56 -25.47
C VAL A 541 -22.79 -5.43 -24.48
N VAL A 542 -22.06 -5.73 -23.41
CA VAL A 542 -21.65 -4.75 -22.40
C VAL A 542 -20.41 -4.00 -22.89
N LEU A 543 -20.54 -2.70 -23.13
CA LEU A 543 -19.43 -1.82 -23.46
C LEU A 543 -18.97 -1.10 -22.19
N ASN A 544 -17.77 -1.42 -21.73
CA ASN A 544 -17.20 -0.92 -20.48
C ASN A 544 -15.94 -0.07 -20.76
N ALA A 545 -15.73 0.98 -19.98
CA ALA A 545 -14.52 1.81 -20.00
C ALA A 545 -13.83 1.69 -18.65
N LEU A 546 -13.01 0.64 -18.53
CA LEU A 546 -12.26 0.30 -17.32
C LEU A 546 -10.77 0.32 -17.67
N GLY A 547 -9.98 1.06 -16.91
CA GLY A 547 -8.51 1.06 -17.03
C GLY A 547 -7.89 -0.31 -16.74
N ASP A 548 -6.56 -0.37 -16.70
CA ASP A 548 -5.81 -1.57 -16.28
C ASP A 548 -6.07 -1.87 -14.79
N CYS A 549 -7.15 -2.61 -14.52
CA CYS A 549 -7.55 -3.03 -13.18
C CYS A 549 -6.89 -4.37 -12.83
N ASP A 550 -6.49 -4.53 -11.55
CA ASP A 550 -5.94 -5.78 -10.98
C ASP A 550 -6.98 -6.92 -10.88
N GLY A 551 -7.52 -7.38 -12.02
CA GLY A 551 -8.43 -8.53 -12.11
C GLY A 551 -9.79 -8.35 -11.42
N SER A 552 -10.17 -7.13 -11.04
CA SER A 552 -11.48 -6.86 -10.44
C SER A 552 -12.62 -7.18 -11.43
N PRO A 553 -13.64 -7.97 -11.03
CA PRO A 553 -14.73 -8.34 -11.93
C PRO A 553 -15.55 -7.10 -12.34
N ASP A 554 -15.90 -7.01 -13.62
CA ASP A 554 -16.85 -6.01 -14.09
C ASP A 554 -18.21 -6.24 -13.40
N VAL A 555 -18.54 -5.35 -12.47
CA VAL A 555 -19.76 -5.40 -11.67
C VAL A 555 -21.00 -5.23 -12.54
N LEU A 556 -20.94 -4.38 -13.57
CA LEU A 556 -22.06 -4.18 -14.50
C LEU A 556 -22.29 -5.43 -15.35
N LEU A 557 -21.22 -6.03 -15.89
CA LEU A 557 -21.31 -7.32 -16.59
C LEU A 557 -21.89 -8.42 -15.69
N THR A 558 -21.49 -8.44 -14.41
CA THR A 558 -21.97 -9.41 -13.42
C THR A 558 -23.46 -9.22 -13.15
N ASP A 559 -23.92 -7.99 -12.88
CA ASP A 559 -25.32 -7.67 -12.64
C ASP A 559 -26.20 -7.97 -13.87
N ILE A 560 -25.72 -7.66 -15.07
CA ILE A 560 -26.40 -7.96 -16.34
C ILE A 560 -26.49 -9.47 -16.57
N SER A 561 -25.40 -10.21 -16.37
CA SER A 561 -25.37 -11.67 -16.54
C SER A 561 -26.31 -12.38 -15.57
N LEU A 562 -26.34 -11.93 -14.30
CA LEU A 562 -27.29 -12.42 -13.31
C LEU A 562 -28.74 -12.06 -13.67
N SER A 563 -28.99 -10.85 -14.18
CA SER A 563 -30.34 -10.43 -14.60
C SER A 563 -30.83 -11.27 -15.79
N ALA A 564 -29.99 -11.49 -16.80
CA ALA A 564 -30.29 -12.32 -17.96
C ALA A 564 -30.50 -13.80 -17.60
N LEU A 565 -29.87 -14.30 -16.53
CA LEU A 565 -30.10 -15.64 -16.00
C LEU A 565 -31.41 -15.76 -15.20
N VAL A 566 -31.82 -14.69 -14.51
CA VAL A 566 -32.94 -14.70 -13.56
C VAL A 566 -34.30 -14.39 -14.19
N GLY A 567 -34.36 -13.74 -15.38
CA GLY A 567 -35.65 -13.58 -16.04
C GLY A 567 -35.64 -13.33 -17.54
N HIS A 568 -36.83 -13.56 -18.10
CA HIS A 568 -37.15 -13.86 -19.49
C HIS A 568 -36.88 -15.31 -19.93
N SER A 569 -37.49 -15.68 -21.06
CA SER A 569 -38.15 -16.97 -21.25
C SER A 569 -37.61 -17.78 -22.43
N ALA A 570 -37.66 -19.11 -22.30
CA ALA A 570 -37.46 -20.14 -23.33
C ALA A 570 -36.09 -20.25 -24.03
N LEU A 571 -35.30 -19.18 -24.18
CA LEU A 571 -33.98 -19.21 -24.82
C LEU A 571 -32.92 -18.50 -23.94
N PRO A 572 -31.68 -19.03 -23.87
CA PRO A 572 -30.60 -18.38 -23.14
C PRO A 572 -30.09 -17.15 -23.91
N ILE A 573 -30.00 -16.01 -23.22
CA ILE A 573 -29.42 -14.78 -23.76
C ILE A 573 -27.90 -14.87 -23.66
N GLU A 574 -27.19 -14.66 -24.78
CA GLU A 574 -25.72 -14.59 -24.79
C GLU A 574 -25.26 -13.21 -24.28
N VAL A 575 -24.39 -13.18 -23.26
CA VAL A 575 -23.82 -11.92 -22.73
C VAL A 575 -22.33 -11.85 -23.09
N GLN A 576 -21.94 -10.81 -23.82
CA GLN A 576 -20.56 -10.51 -24.19
C GLN A 576 -20.10 -9.19 -23.55
N SER A 577 -18.79 -9.03 -23.35
CA SER A 577 -18.17 -7.79 -22.87
C SER A 577 -17.07 -7.32 -23.84
N ARG A 578 -16.91 -6.00 -23.97
CA ARG A 578 -15.89 -5.34 -24.80
C ARG A 578 -15.41 -4.05 -24.12
N ASN A 579 -14.16 -4.07 -23.67
CA ASN A 579 -13.49 -2.89 -23.10
C ASN A 579 -13.16 -1.90 -24.21
N VAL A 580 -13.59 -0.65 -24.01
CA VAL A 580 -13.38 0.50 -24.90
C VAL A 580 -12.59 1.62 -24.20
N TYR A 581 -11.94 1.33 -23.08
CA TYR A 581 -11.02 2.24 -22.40
C TYR A 581 -9.91 2.72 -23.34
N GLY A 582 -9.63 4.02 -23.34
CA GLY A 582 -8.64 4.65 -24.21
C GLY A 582 -8.95 4.58 -25.72
N ALA A 583 -10.11 4.04 -26.14
CA ALA A 583 -10.42 3.85 -27.55
C ALA A 583 -10.78 5.17 -28.25
N ASP A 584 -9.98 5.55 -29.25
CA ASP A 584 -10.29 6.64 -30.17
C ASP A 584 -11.60 6.40 -30.93
N GLN A 585 -12.04 7.39 -31.71
CA GLN A 585 -13.32 7.31 -32.42
C GLN A 585 -13.37 6.15 -33.44
N HIS A 586 -12.26 5.81 -34.10
CA HIS A 586 -12.18 4.72 -35.07
C HIS A 586 -12.12 3.35 -34.39
N ALA A 587 -11.27 3.20 -33.36
CA ALA A 587 -11.16 1.97 -32.56
C ALA A 587 -12.51 1.61 -31.91
N PHE A 588 -13.21 2.60 -31.38
CA PHE A 588 -14.54 2.44 -30.80
C PHE A 588 -15.60 1.99 -31.81
N ILE A 589 -15.64 2.61 -33.00
CA ILE A 589 -16.55 2.21 -34.08
C ILE A 589 -16.24 0.78 -34.55
N ASN A 590 -14.96 0.41 -34.65
CA ASN A 590 -14.54 -0.93 -35.05
C ASN A 590 -14.93 -1.99 -34.01
N ALA A 591 -14.67 -1.75 -32.72
CA ALA A 591 -15.11 -2.66 -31.63
C ALA A 591 -16.64 -2.84 -31.61
N THR A 592 -17.40 -1.77 -31.89
CA THR A 592 -18.86 -1.81 -32.02
C THR A 592 -19.31 -2.64 -33.22
N ARG A 593 -18.63 -2.54 -34.37
CA ARG A 593 -18.91 -3.32 -35.58
C ARG A 593 -18.56 -4.81 -35.44
N GLU A 594 -17.42 -5.11 -34.82
CA GLU A 594 -17.01 -6.50 -34.53
C GLU A 594 -18.03 -7.21 -33.63
N ALA A 595 -18.59 -6.51 -32.63
CA ALA A 595 -19.62 -7.05 -31.77
C ALA A 595 -20.92 -7.41 -32.52
N LEU A 596 -21.19 -6.78 -33.67
CA LEU A 596 -22.32 -7.04 -34.56
C LEU A 596 -22.00 -8.05 -35.68
N GLY A 597 -20.74 -8.44 -35.87
CA GLY A 597 -20.32 -9.27 -37.00
C GLY A 597 -20.39 -8.57 -38.37
N LEU A 598 -20.52 -7.24 -38.39
CA LEU A 598 -20.64 -6.44 -39.61
C LEU A 598 -19.26 -6.19 -40.22
N GLN A 599 -18.79 -7.15 -41.02
CA GLN A 599 -17.43 -7.19 -41.56
C GLN A 599 -17.25 -6.54 -42.95
N ALA A 600 -18.27 -5.87 -43.50
CA ALA A 600 -18.21 -5.29 -44.84
C ALA A 600 -18.99 -3.97 -44.97
N LEU A 601 -18.43 -3.07 -45.78
CA LEU A 601 -19.03 -1.83 -46.34
C LEU A 601 -19.27 -0.65 -45.36
N LEU A 602 -18.22 0.15 -45.17
CA LEU A 602 -18.25 1.58 -45.56
C LEU A 602 -16.80 2.10 -45.66
N ALA A 603 -16.31 2.20 -46.90
CA ALA A 603 -15.16 3.02 -47.25
C ALA A 603 -15.65 4.43 -47.67
N GLU A 604 -14.71 5.38 -47.75
CA GLU A 604 -14.90 6.81 -48.08
C GLU A 604 -15.34 7.72 -46.91
N ALA A 605 -14.75 8.91 -46.67
CA ALA A 605 -13.61 9.56 -47.34
C ALA A 605 -12.78 10.41 -46.34
N PRO A 606 -11.46 10.58 -46.55
CA PRO A 606 -10.63 11.47 -45.73
C PRO A 606 -10.74 12.93 -46.21
N VAL A 607 -10.89 13.88 -45.28
CA VAL A 607 -10.73 15.31 -45.55
C VAL A 607 -9.36 15.76 -45.06
N GLY A 608 -8.45 15.89 -46.02
CA GLY A 608 -7.06 16.38 -45.98
C GLY A 608 -6.43 16.85 -44.67
N ALA A 609 -5.38 16.13 -44.27
CA ALA A 609 -4.14 16.70 -43.73
C ALA A 609 -2.94 16.06 -44.47
N SER A 610 -1.86 16.81 -44.66
CA SER A 610 -0.81 16.53 -45.65
C SER A 610 0.45 15.88 -45.06
N ASP A 611 1.01 14.88 -45.76
CA ASP A 611 2.43 14.49 -45.94
C ASP A 611 3.40 14.38 -44.71
N LEU A 612 2.98 14.71 -43.50
CA LEU A 612 3.78 14.61 -42.27
C LEU A 612 3.61 13.25 -41.57
N GLU A 613 2.46 12.61 -41.74
CA GLU A 613 2.15 11.31 -41.10
C GLU A 613 2.99 10.16 -41.67
N GLN A 614 3.33 10.19 -42.97
CA GLN A 614 4.16 9.16 -43.59
C GLN A 614 5.61 9.17 -43.09
N GLN A 615 6.12 10.31 -42.62
CA GLN A 615 7.45 10.38 -41.99
C GLN A 615 7.43 9.93 -40.52
N GLN A 616 6.30 10.11 -39.82
CA GLN A 616 6.14 9.64 -38.43
C GLN A 616 5.93 8.13 -38.33
N GLN A 617 5.14 7.54 -39.24
CA GLN A 617 4.92 6.09 -39.27
C GLN A 617 6.20 5.27 -39.48
N GLN A 618 7.19 5.81 -40.19
CA GLN A 618 8.49 5.15 -40.39
C GLN A 618 9.45 5.28 -39.20
N GLN A 619 9.21 6.19 -38.25
CA GLN A 619 9.98 6.28 -37.00
C GLN A 619 9.33 5.50 -35.84
N GLN A 620 8.01 5.32 -35.84
CA GLN A 620 7.29 4.61 -34.78
C GLN A 620 7.43 3.07 -34.83
N GLN A 621 7.92 2.48 -35.92
CA GLN A 621 8.13 1.03 -36.03
C GLN A 621 9.45 0.50 -35.42
N GLU A 622 10.38 1.35 -34.98
CA GLU A 622 11.62 0.93 -34.31
C GLU A 622 11.62 1.09 -32.77
N SER A 623 10.54 1.58 -32.16
CA SER A 623 10.49 1.81 -30.71
C SER A 623 9.17 1.39 -30.05
N ALA A 624 8.88 0.09 -30.05
CA ALA A 624 7.93 -0.50 -29.10
C ALA A 624 8.63 -0.68 -27.74
N PRO A 625 8.22 0.03 -26.66
CA PRO A 625 8.74 -0.25 -25.34
C PRO A 625 8.23 -1.62 -24.88
N LEU A 626 9.15 -2.54 -24.61
CA LEU A 626 8.85 -3.78 -23.90
C LEU A 626 8.26 -3.43 -22.53
N SER A 627 7.01 -3.84 -22.29
CA SER A 627 6.32 -3.56 -21.04
C SER A 627 7.00 -4.27 -19.88
N LEU A 628 7.83 -3.55 -19.12
CA LEU A 628 8.33 -4.01 -17.83
C LEU A 628 7.12 -4.27 -16.91
N ALA A 629 6.99 -5.50 -16.43
CA ALA A 629 5.89 -5.88 -15.56
C ALA A 629 5.92 -5.05 -14.27
N VAL A 630 4.78 -4.44 -13.92
CA VAL A 630 4.61 -3.66 -12.69
C VAL A 630 4.94 -4.55 -11.47
N PRO A 631 5.80 -4.12 -10.53
CA PRO A 631 6.16 -4.94 -9.39
C PRO A 631 4.98 -5.09 -8.42
N LEU A 632 4.81 -6.29 -7.86
CA LEU A 632 3.78 -6.60 -6.85
C LEU A 632 4.17 -6.11 -5.44
N ALA A 633 5.35 -5.50 -5.33
CA ALA A 633 5.87 -4.86 -4.13
C ALA A 633 5.75 -3.32 -4.21
N SER A 634 5.42 -2.69 -3.09
CA SER A 634 5.30 -1.23 -2.92
C SER A 634 6.02 -0.73 -1.66
N VAL A 635 6.36 0.56 -1.63
CA VAL A 635 6.97 1.19 -0.45
C VAL A 635 5.91 1.42 0.63
N ALA A 636 6.23 1.05 1.88
CA ALA A 636 5.34 1.17 3.02
C ALA A 636 5.71 2.38 3.90
N SER A 637 4.70 3.12 4.37
CA SER A 637 4.93 4.14 5.40
C SER A 637 5.16 3.50 6.77
N ALA A 638 6.20 3.94 7.49
CA ALA A 638 6.43 3.54 8.88
C ALA A 638 5.24 3.85 9.80
N HIS A 639 4.48 4.92 9.50
CA HIS A 639 3.25 5.24 10.22
C HIS A 639 2.15 4.21 10.00
N ALA A 640 1.97 3.75 8.75
CA ALA A 640 0.98 2.71 8.43
C ALA A 640 1.33 1.36 9.09
N VAL A 641 2.62 1.02 9.16
CA VAL A 641 3.08 -0.18 9.90
C VAL A 641 2.87 0.00 11.41
N ALA A 642 3.18 1.16 11.98
CA ALA A 642 2.93 1.44 13.39
C ALA A 642 1.43 1.36 13.75
N GLN A 643 0.53 1.87 12.91
CA GLN A 643 -0.92 1.73 13.08
C GLN A 643 -1.37 0.26 13.09
N ARG A 644 -0.89 -0.54 12.13
CA ARG A 644 -1.19 -1.98 12.04
C ARG A 644 -0.68 -2.77 13.25
N LEU A 645 0.48 -2.38 13.80
CA LEU A 645 1.04 -2.98 15.01
C LEU A 645 0.34 -2.52 16.31
N ALA A 646 -0.20 -1.30 16.35
CA ALA A 646 -0.92 -0.77 17.50
C ALA A 646 -2.36 -1.31 17.62
N PHE A 647 -2.97 -1.72 16.50
CA PHE A 647 -4.34 -2.23 16.44
C PHE A 647 -4.41 -3.55 15.65
N PRO A 648 -3.73 -4.62 16.09
CA PRO A 648 -3.59 -5.85 15.31
C PRO A 648 -4.92 -6.52 14.99
N GLU A 649 -5.92 -6.41 15.87
CA GLU A 649 -7.27 -6.96 15.66
C GLU A 649 -8.03 -6.22 14.55
N ALA A 650 -7.88 -4.90 14.45
CA ALA A 650 -8.56 -4.07 13.47
C ALA A 650 -8.02 -4.24 12.04
N PHE A 651 -6.74 -4.61 11.92
CA PHE A 651 -6.04 -4.79 10.65
C PHE A 651 -5.68 -6.26 10.35
N ALA A 652 -6.22 -7.22 11.11
CA ALA A 652 -5.86 -8.65 11.06
C ALA A 652 -4.33 -8.89 11.00
N THR A 653 -3.57 -8.04 11.68
CA THR A 653 -2.11 -7.99 11.57
C THR A 653 -1.47 -8.90 12.61
N GLN A 654 -0.66 -9.86 12.15
CA GLN A 654 0.09 -10.76 13.00
C GLN A 654 1.59 -10.53 12.85
N LEU A 655 2.29 -10.36 13.97
CA LEU A 655 3.75 -10.37 14.02
C LEU A 655 4.22 -11.84 13.93
N SER A 656 4.77 -12.22 12.79
CA SER A 656 5.32 -13.56 12.55
C SER A 656 6.62 -13.50 11.76
N ALA A 657 7.61 -14.31 12.16
CA ALA A 657 8.84 -14.48 11.39
C ALA A 657 8.54 -15.09 10.00
N ARG A 658 7.67 -16.11 9.94
CA ARG A 658 7.24 -16.85 8.75
C ARG A 658 5.74 -17.18 8.84
N PRO A 659 4.85 -16.43 8.16
CA PRO A 659 3.39 -16.49 8.44
C PRO A 659 2.64 -17.70 7.86
N ARG A 660 3.26 -18.54 7.01
CA ARG A 660 2.63 -19.74 6.41
C ARG A 660 3.03 -21.06 7.10
N GLU A 661 4.11 -21.07 7.87
CA GLU A 661 4.76 -22.29 8.37
C GLU A 661 4.73 -22.32 9.90
N LYS A 662 4.35 -23.46 10.51
CA LYS A 662 4.43 -23.64 11.96
C LYS A 662 5.91 -23.61 12.37
N THR A 663 6.34 -22.47 12.89
CA THR A 663 7.72 -22.16 13.24
C THR A 663 7.83 -21.83 14.72
N PHE A 664 9.02 -22.04 15.26
CA PHE A 664 9.37 -21.84 16.66
C PHE A 664 10.65 -21.02 16.73
N ASP A 665 10.73 -20.11 17.70
CA ASP A 665 11.92 -19.34 18.02
C ASP A 665 12.63 -20.04 19.19
N VAL A 666 13.76 -20.69 18.90
CA VAL A 666 14.55 -21.48 19.86
C VAL A 666 15.92 -20.84 20.10
N LYS A 667 16.49 -21.07 21.28
CA LYS A 667 17.70 -20.35 21.74
C LYS A 667 18.91 -21.27 21.83
N VAL A 668 20.05 -20.87 21.27
CA VAL A 668 21.30 -21.66 21.35
C VAL A 668 21.77 -21.76 22.80
N THR A 669 21.93 -23.00 23.29
CA THR A 669 22.46 -23.31 24.63
C THR A 669 23.88 -23.81 24.61
N SER A 670 24.25 -24.57 23.58
CA SER A 670 25.57 -25.17 23.41
C SER A 670 25.94 -25.18 21.93
N LEU A 671 27.19 -24.87 21.62
CA LEU A 671 27.78 -24.98 20.29
C LEU A 671 29.25 -25.33 20.47
N TYR A 672 29.68 -26.48 19.97
CA TYR A 672 31.09 -26.88 20.03
C TYR A 672 31.49 -27.76 18.86
N ARG A 673 32.75 -27.62 18.44
CA ARG A 673 33.33 -28.42 17.36
C ARG A 673 33.68 -29.83 17.86
N MET A 674 33.31 -30.83 17.08
CA MET A 674 33.54 -32.26 17.35
C MET A 674 34.80 -32.82 16.68
N THR A 675 35.31 -32.17 15.62
CA THR A 675 36.57 -32.55 14.96
C THR A 675 37.74 -31.69 15.45
N PRO A 676 38.99 -32.19 15.48
CA PRO A 676 40.14 -31.35 15.83
C PRO A 676 40.25 -30.10 14.94
N GLU A 677 40.72 -28.98 15.49
CA GLU A 677 40.89 -27.71 14.74
C GLU A 677 41.84 -27.86 13.55
N THR A 678 42.83 -28.74 13.65
CA THR A 678 43.79 -29.09 12.59
C THR A 678 43.18 -29.90 11.45
N TYR A 679 41.90 -30.29 11.54
CA TYR A 679 41.22 -31.10 10.54
C TYR A 679 40.44 -30.26 9.51
N ASP A 680 40.46 -30.71 8.24
CA ASP A 680 39.89 -29.97 7.09
C ASP A 680 38.37 -29.77 7.21
N ARG A 681 37.66 -30.73 7.82
CA ARG A 681 36.20 -30.66 7.98
C ARG A 681 35.82 -30.23 9.39
N ASN A 682 35.10 -29.11 9.48
CA ASN A 682 34.41 -28.69 10.70
C ASN A 682 33.08 -29.47 10.84
N ILE A 683 33.03 -30.44 11.76
CA ILE A 683 31.77 -31.04 12.23
C ILE A 683 31.55 -30.55 13.66
N PHE A 684 30.34 -30.09 13.98
CA PHE A 684 30.01 -29.49 15.26
C PHE A 684 28.66 -29.98 15.78
N HIS A 685 28.54 -29.97 17.11
CA HIS A 685 27.30 -30.19 17.84
C HIS A 685 26.69 -28.84 18.18
N ILE A 686 25.37 -28.73 18.08
CA ILE A 686 24.62 -27.54 18.51
C ILE A 686 23.31 -27.96 19.19
N GLU A 687 22.98 -27.26 20.27
CA GLU A 687 21.80 -27.49 21.10
C GLU A 687 20.93 -26.23 21.15
N PHE A 688 19.62 -26.43 21.15
CA PHE A 688 18.65 -25.35 21.28
C PHE A 688 17.66 -25.62 22.41
N ASP A 689 17.47 -24.63 23.28
CA ASP A 689 16.41 -24.58 24.29
C ASP A 689 15.04 -24.45 23.60
N THR A 690 14.13 -25.36 23.92
CA THR A 690 12.74 -25.36 23.44
C THR A 690 11.76 -25.02 24.57
N ARG A 691 12.21 -24.78 25.80
CA ARG A 691 11.34 -24.43 26.93
C ARG A 691 10.67 -23.08 26.71
N GLY A 692 9.37 -23.00 27.01
CA GLY A 692 8.56 -21.83 26.70
C GLY A 692 8.13 -21.73 25.23
N THR A 693 8.40 -22.75 24.41
CA THR A 693 7.83 -22.92 23.07
C THR A 693 6.92 -24.13 23.02
N ASP A 694 6.00 -24.18 22.06
CA ASP A 694 5.17 -25.35 21.76
C ASP A 694 5.89 -26.37 20.84
N LEU A 695 7.22 -26.37 20.81
CA LEU A 695 8.01 -27.29 19.98
C LEU A 695 8.05 -28.67 20.62
N THR A 696 7.22 -29.57 20.08
CA THR A 696 7.31 -31.01 20.29
C THR A 696 7.91 -31.67 19.06
N TYR A 697 8.81 -32.63 19.25
CA TYR A 697 9.35 -33.47 18.20
C TYR A 697 9.41 -34.92 18.66
N GLU A 698 9.41 -35.86 17.72
CA GLU A 698 9.56 -37.28 17.98
C GLU A 698 10.91 -37.80 17.45
N ILE A 699 11.29 -38.99 17.91
CA ILE A 699 12.43 -39.73 17.38
C ILE A 699 12.32 -39.85 15.86
N GLY A 700 13.44 -39.60 15.17
CA GLY A 700 13.54 -39.62 13.72
C GLY A 700 13.24 -38.30 13.01
N ASP A 701 12.56 -37.35 13.67
CA ASP A 701 12.16 -36.11 13.00
C ASP A 701 13.36 -35.24 12.61
N ALA A 702 13.16 -34.38 11.62
CA ALA A 702 14.16 -33.42 11.17
C ALA A 702 13.79 -32.00 11.58
N LEU A 703 14.77 -31.24 12.08
CA LEU A 703 14.63 -29.83 12.37
C LEU A 703 14.95 -29.01 11.10
N GLY A 704 13.95 -28.29 10.59
CA GLY A 704 14.09 -27.33 9.51
C GLY A 704 14.62 -26.00 10.03
N VAL A 705 15.91 -25.72 9.85
CA VAL A 705 16.55 -24.46 10.27
C VAL A 705 16.49 -23.43 9.15
N TYR A 706 16.00 -22.23 9.45
CA TYR A 706 16.00 -21.11 8.51
C TYR A 706 17.33 -20.36 8.62
N GLY A 707 18.31 -20.77 7.82
CA GLY A 707 19.60 -20.09 7.72
C GLY A 707 19.48 -18.74 7.02
N TYR A 708 19.95 -17.67 7.66
CA TYR A 708 19.88 -16.33 7.12
C TYR A 708 21.12 -15.96 6.31
N ASN A 709 21.00 -14.94 5.46
CA ASN A 709 22.16 -14.35 4.79
C ASN A 709 23.02 -13.61 5.81
N ASP A 710 24.34 -13.60 5.59
CA ASP A 710 25.30 -12.91 6.45
C ASP A 710 24.99 -11.39 6.47
N PRO A 711 24.71 -10.78 7.64
CA PRO A 711 24.31 -9.37 7.70
C PRO A 711 25.36 -8.40 7.17
N SER A 712 26.65 -8.75 7.22
CA SER A 712 27.72 -7.93 6.65
C SER A 712 27.68 -7.95 5.12
N GLN A 713 27.52 -9.15 4.52
CA GLN A 713 27.38 -9.31 3.07
C GLN A 713 26.11 -8.63 2.54
N VAL A 714 25.00 -8.65 3.31
CA VAL A 714 23.79 -7.90 2.99
C VAL A 714 24.04 -6.39 3.06
N SER A 715 24.74 -5.90 4.09
CA SER A 715 25.08 -4.48 4.21
C SER A 715 25.94 -3.99 3.04
N ASP A 716 26.91 -4.79 2.61
CA ASP A 716 27.77 -4.47 1.48
C ASP A 716 27.01 -4.51 0.14
N PHE A 717 26.07 -5.44 -0.02
CA PHE A 717 25.15 -5.47 -1.17
C PHE A 717 24.22 -4.25 -1.20
N CYS A 718 23.69 -3.81 -0.05
CA CYS A 718 22.91 -2.57 0.05
C CYS A 718 23.73 -1.35 -0.38
N LYS A 719 24.97 -1.21 0.12
CA LYS A 719 25.88 -0.10 -0.28
C LYS A 719 26.18 -0.12 -1.77
N LEU A 720 26.48 -1.29 -2.33
CA LEU A 720 26.80 -1.48 -3.75
C LEU A 720 25.67 -1.03 -4.67
N LEU A 721 24.41 -1.27 -4.30
CA LEU A 721 23.23 -0.91 -5.08
C LEU A 721 22.55 0.40 -4.62
N GLY A 722 23.13 1.13 -3.66
CA GLY A 722 22.55 2.38 -3.14
C GLY A 722 21.22 2.21 -2.41
N LEU A 723 20.96 1.03 -1.83
CA LEU A 723 19.70 0.70 -1.15
C LEU A 723 19.70 1.16 0.31
N ASP A 724 18.64 1.86 0.72
CA ASP A 724 18.37 2.13 2.13
C ASP A 724 17.81 0.87 2.82
N GLY A 725 18.65 0.20 3.60
CA GLY A 725 18.27 -0.98 4.37
C GLY A 725 17.12 -0.77 5.37
N SER A 726 16.85 0.48 5.78
CA SER A 726 15.76 0.82 6.70
C SER A 726 14.40 0.98 6.02
N GLN A 727 14.37 1.25 4.72
CA GLN A 727 13.14 1.47 3.95
C GLN A 727 12.20 0.27 4.05
N LEU A 728 10.93 0.54 4.37
CA LEU A 728 9.91 -0.51 4.53
C LEU A 728 9.25 -0.81 3.19
N ILE A 729 9.15 -2.09 2.85
CA ILE A 729 8.60 -2.60 1.59
C ILE A 729 7.50 -3.61 1.92
N THR A 730 6.31 -3.38 1.36
CA THR A 730 5.17 -4.30 1.40
C THR A 730 5.11 -5.08 0.10
N ALA A 731 5.07 -6.40 0.16
CA ALA A 731 4.93 -7.26 -1.01
C ALA A 731 3.93 -8.39 -0.73
N VAL A 732 3.22 -8.82 -1.78
CA VAL A 732 2.37 -10.01 -1.71
C VAL A 732 3.24 -11.24 -2.01
N LYS A 733 3.50 -12.06 -1.00
CA LYS A 733 4.23 -13.33 -1.12
C LYS A 733 3.41 -14.44 -0.48
N ASP A 734 3.26 -15.54 -1.20
CA ASP A 734 2.47 -16.71 -0.77
C ASP A 734 1.01 -16.34 -0.40
N GLU A 735 0.35 -15.55 -1.25
CA GLU A 735 -1.03 -15.04 -1.06
C GLU A 735 -1.22 -14.13 0.18
N GLN A 736 -0.12 -13.73 0.84
CA GLN A 736 -0.13 -12.90 2.04
C GLN A 736 0.63 -11.58 1.84
N CYS A 737 0.05 -10.49 2.34
CA CYS A 737 0.68 -9.17 2.36
C CYS A 737 1.73 -9.12 3.50
N GLN A 738 3.00 -9.01 3.15
CA GLN A 738 4.11 -8.95 4.12
C GLN A 738 4.82 -7.59 4.02
N THR A 739 4.98 -6.89 5.15
CA THR A 739 5.78 -5.66 5.22
C THR A 739 7.05 -5.90 6.03
N ARG A 740 8.22 -5.60 5.46
CA ARG A 740 9.54 -5.72 6.11
C ARG A 740 10.47 -4.61 5.62
N SER A 741 11.53 -4.30 6.36
CA SER A 741 12.60 -3.42 5.84
C SER A 741 13.38 -4.10 4.72
N ILE A 742 14.01 -3.34 3.83
CA ILE A 742 14.93 -3.87 2.79
C ILE A 742 15.98 -4.79 3.42
N GLN A 743 16.61 -4.36 4.51
CA GLN A 743 17.58 -5.17 5.25
C GLN A 743 16.97 -6.50 5.72
N SER A 744 15.73 -6.50 6.23
CA SER A 744 15.07 -7.73 6.68
C SER A 744 14.60 -8.63 5.51
N TRP A 745 14.21 -8.07 4.37
CA TRP A 745 13.91 -8.84 3.17
C TRP A 745 15.16 -9.57 2.70
N LEU A 746 16.27 -8.83 2.55
CA LEU A 746 17.56 -9.34 2.11
C LEU A 746 18.20 -10.32 3.10
N THR A 747 18.04 -10.12 4.42
CA THR A 747 18.64 -10.99 5.44
C THR A 747 17.81 -12.26 5.67
N HIS A 748 16.49 -12.12 5.84
CA HIS A 748 15.65 -13.18 6.40
C HIS A 748 14.71 -13.87 5.39
N ALA A 749 14.47 -13.27 4.22
CA ALA A 749 13.42 -13.73 3.30
C ALA A 749 13.93 -14.13 1.91
N LEU A 750 14.86 -13.41 1.29
CA LEU A 750 15.32 -13.63 -0.09
C LEU A 750 16.65 -14.41 -0.17
N ASP A 751 16.74 -15.41 -1.05
CA ASP A 751 17.90 -16.30 -1.18
C ASP A 751 18.99 -15.72 -2.11
N LEU A 752 19.59 -14.60 -1.70
CA LEU A 752 20.56 -13.82 -2.49
C LEU A 752 21.81 -14.60 -2.91
N PHE A 753 22.36 -15.39 -1.98
CA PHE A 753 23.51 -16.25 -2.24
C PHE A 753 23.11 -17.66 -2.71
N GLY A 754 21.82 -17.84 -3.04
CA GLY A 754 21.27 -19.01 -3.71
C GLY A 754 21.53 -19.00 -5.22
N ARG A 755 21.07 -20.06 -5.90
CA ARG A 755 21.29 -20.27 -7.33
C ARG A 755 20.17 -19.66 -8.18
N PRO A 756 20.46 -18.69 -9.08
CA PRO A 756 19.45 -18.05 -9.91
C PRO A 756 18.86 -19.03 -10.95
N SER A 757 17.54 -19.02 -11.09
CA SER A 757 16.82 -19.84 -12.07
C SER A 757 16.89 -19.25 -13.48
N LYS A 758 16.67 -20.06 -14.54
CA LYS A 758 16.58 -19.54 -15.93
C LYS A 758 15.57 -18.38 -16.09
N LYS A 759 14.49 -18.37 -15.31
CA LYS A 759 13.51 -17.26 -15.31
C LYS A 759 14.13 -15.95 -14.82
N PHE A 760 15.06 -16.00 -13.86
CA PHE A 760 15.78 -14.83 -13.37
C PHE A 760 16.71 -14.25 -14.42
N TYR A 761 17.45 -15.10 -15.16
CA TYR A 761 18.31 -14.65 -16.27
C TYR A 761 17.49 -13.97 -17.38
N ALA A 762 16.33 -14.52 -17.72
CA ALA A 762 15.42 -13.93 -18.70
C ALA A 762 14.94 -12.54 -18.24
N ALA A 763 14.34 -12.47 -17.05
CA ALA A 763 13.81 -11.22 -16.52
C ALA A 763 14.88 -10.15 -16.29
N LEU A 764 16.08 -10.53 -15.85
CA LEU A 764 17.19 -9.59 -15.64
C LEU A 764 17.63 -8.90 -16.95
N ALA A 765 17.48 -9.58 -18.10
CA ALA A 765 17.83 -9.02 -19.40
C ALA A 765 16.97 -7.82 -19.80
N ASP A 766 15.76 -7.69 -19.26
CA ASP A 766 14.85 -6.60 -19.57
C ASP A 766 15.18 -5.32 -18.77
N PHE A 767 15.99 -5.45 -17.71
CA PHE A 767 16.54 -4.32 -16.92
C PHE A 767 17.96 -3.91 -17.35
N ALA A 768 18.54 -4.55 -18.37
CA ALA A 768 19.91 -4.30 -18.84
C ALA A 768 19.96 -3.16 -19.86
N VAL A 769 20.68 -2.09 -19.51
CA VAL A 769 20.86 -0.91 -20.38
C VAL A 769 21.89 -1.15 -21.50
N ASP A 770 22.90 -2.00 -21.28
CA ASP A 770 23.79 -2.44 -22.37
C ASP A 770 23.12 -3.56 -23.16
N GLU A 771 22.84 -3.30 -24.43
CA GLU A 771 22.25 -4.26 -25.37
C GLU A 771 23.09 -5.55 -25.51
N LYS A 772 24.42 -5.49 -25.28
CA LYS A 772 25.30 -6.67 -25.27
C LYS A 772 25.04 -7.55 -24.05
N GLU A 773 24.89 -6.94 -22.88
CA GLU A 773 24.53 -7.64 -21.63
C GLU A 773 23.13 -8.25 -21.76
N ALA A 774 22.15 -7.48 -22.26
CA ALA A 774 20.79 -7.95 -22.53
C ALA A 774 20.78 -9.15 -23.50
N LYS A 775 21.51 -9.07 -24.62
CA LYS A 775 21.66 -10.16 -25.59
C LYS A 775 22.33 -11.39 -24.97
N LYS A 776 23.36 -11.22 -24.14
CA LYS A 776 24.05 -12.33 -23.44
C LYS A 776 23.15 -13.01 -22.41
N LEU A 777 22.41 -12.24 -21.61
CA LEU A 777 21.44 -12.76 -20.63
C LEU A 777 20.33 -13.55 -21.31
N ARG A 778 19.73 -13.04 -22.40
CA ARG A 778 18.73 -13.78 -23.19
C ARG A 778 19.33 -15.05 -23.80
N TRP A 779 20.52 -14.97 -24.40
CA TRP A 779 21.21 -16.12 -24.99
C TRP A 779 21.49 -17.25 -23.97
N LEU A 780 21.85 -16.93 -22.73
CA LEU A 780 22.05 -17.93 -21.66
C LEU A 780 20.79 -18.76 -21.35
N THR A 781 19.60 -18.28 -21.74
CA THR A 781 18.35 -19.02 -21.54
C THR A 781 18.04 -20.01 -22.67
N THR A 782 18.60 -19.83 -23.87
CA THR A 782 18.30 -20.62 -25.08
C THR A 782 18.92 -22.04 -25.05
N ALA A 783 18.77 -22.79 -26.15
CA ALA A 783 19.38 -24.10 -26.31
C ALA A 783 20.91 -24.01 -26.45
N GLU A 784 21.39 -23.00 -27.19
CA GLU A 784 22.80 -22.73 -27.47
C GLU A 784 23.55 -22.30 -26.19
N GLY A 785 22.96 -21.41 -25.39
CA GLY A 785 23.53 -21.00 -24.10
C GLY A 785 23.40 -22.03 -22.97
N SER A 786 22.70 -23.14 -23.20
CA SER A 786 22.44 -24.17 -22.19
C SER A 786 23.69 -24.84 -21.63
N ALA A 787 24.79 -24.88 -22.39
CA ALA A 787 26.08 -25.40 -21.93
C ALA A 787 26.72 -24.47 -20.89
N GLU A 788 26.88 -23.18 -21.19
CA GLU A 788 27.43 -22.19 -20.26
C GLU A 788 26.53 -21.99 -19.03
N PHE A 789 25.19 -22.06 -19.19
CA PHE A 789 24.27 -22.06 -18.05
C PHE A 789 24.53 -23.23 -17.09
N LYS A 790 24.78 -24.44 -17.61
CA LYS A 790 25.13 -25.61 -16.78
C LYS A 790 26.48 -25.43 -16.08
N GLU A 791 27.46 -24.84 -16.76
CA GLU A 791 28.77 -24.51 -16.18
C GLU A 791 28.62 -23.51 -15.02
N ARG A 792 27.86 -22.43 -15.19
CA ARG A 792 27.55 -21.45 -14.12
C ARG A 792 26.82 -22.09 -12.93
N VAL A 793 25.90 -23.02 -13.18
CA VAL A 793 25.22 -23.79 -12.12
C VAL A 793 26.20 -24.72 -11.38
N ALA A 794 27.18 -25.31 -12.07
CA ALA A 794 28.24 -26.12 -11.48
C ALA A 794 29.25 -25.27 -10.69
N ASP A 795 29.59 -24.07 -11.19
CA ASP A 795 30.45 -23.07 -10.54
C ASP A 795 29.76 -22.36 -9.36
N THR A 796 28.48 -22.64 -9.13
CA THR A 796 27.66 -22.08 -8.03
C THR A 796 27.48 -20.57 -8.09
N THR A 797 27.40 -19.99 -9.30
CA THR A 797 27.04 -18.58 -9.51
C THR A 797 25.74 -18.22 -8.77
N THR A 798 25.75 -17.11 -8.03
CA THR A 798 24.61 -16.64 -7.22
C THR A 798 23.83 -15.48 -7.87
N TYR A 799 22.71 -15.07 -7.28
CA TYR A 799 21.99 -13.87 -7.73
C TYR A 799 22.85 -12.60 -7.62
N VAL A 800 23.65 -12.48 -6.55
CA VAL A 800 24.56 -11.34 -6.34
C VAL A 800 25.69 -11.34 -7.36
N ASP A 801 26.27 -12.50 -7.67
CA ASP A 801 27.31 -12.60 -8.71
C ASP A 801 26.76 -12.19 -10.09
N LEU A 802 25.50 -12.52 -10.39
CA LEU A 802 24.87 -12.15 -11.67
C LEU A 802 24.62 -10.64 -11.77
N LEU A 803 24.17 -10.00 -10.68
CA LEU A 803 23.97 -8.54 -10.61
C LEU A 803 25.30 -7.76 -10.62
N LEU A 804 26.40 -8.39 -10.18
CA LEU A 804 27.76 -7.86 -10.29
C LEU A 804 28.34 -8.01 -11.71
N GLU A 805 28.14 -9.16 -12.35
CA GLU A 805 28.65 -9.45 -13.70
C GLU A 805 27.94 -8.63 -14.78
N PHE A 806 26.61 -8.51 -14.70
CA PHE A 806 25.79 -7.73 -15.63
C PHE A 806 25.46 -6.38 -15.00
N ALA A 807 26.47 -5.49 -14.99
CA ALA A 807 26.41 -4.24 -14.24
C ALA A 807 25.41 -3.22 -14.79
N SER A 808 25.03 -3.33 -16.07
CA SER A 808 23.97 -2.51 -16.66
C SER A 808 22.56 -2.98 -16.29
N ALA A 809 22.43 -4.20 -15.77
CA ALA A 809 21.15 -4.76 -15.34
C ALA A 809 20.82 -4.33 -13.91
N ARG A 810 19.95 -3.33 -13.77
CA ARG A 810 19.65 -2.66 -12.50
C ARG A 810 18.14 -2.62 -12.19
N PRO A 811 17.51 -3.79 -11.92
CA PRO A 811 16.14 -3.83 -11.43
C PRO A 811 16.01 -3.08 -10.10
N SER A 812 14.90 -2.37 -9.90
CA SER A 812 14.61 -1.75 -8.60
C SER A 812 14.37 -2.83 -7.53
N PHE A 813 14.52 -2.46 -6.26
CA PHE A 813 14.33 -3.42 -5.16
C PHE A 813 12.95 -4.08 -5.16
N LEU A 814 11.90 -3.35 -5.60
CA LEU A 814 10.54 -3.88 -5.71
C LEU A 814 10.49 -5.09 -6.67
N HIS A 815 11.14 -4.99 -7.84
CA HIS A 815 11.27 -6.13 -8.76
C HIS A 815 12.16 -7.24 -8.19
N LEU A 816 13.24 -6.90 -7.47
CA LEU A 816 14.11 -7.92 -6.83
C LEU A 816 13.36 -8.76 -5.79
N VAL A 817 12.45 -8.18 -5.02
CA VAL A 817 11.59 -8.93 -4.08
C VAL A 817 10.80 -10.01 -4.82
N ASP A 818 10.25 -9.70 -6.00
CA ASP A 818 9.45 -10.64 -6.79
C ASP A 818 10.31 -11.70 -7.51
N LEU A 819 11.44 -11.28 -8.08
CA LEU A 819 12.32 -12.09 -8.92
C LEU A 819 13.25 -13.05 -8.16
N VAL A 820 13.66 -12.71 -6.93
CA VAL A 820 14.54 -13.56 -6.10
C VAL A 820 13.71 -14.61 -5.34
N ALA A 821 14.20 -15.85 -5.31
CA ALA A 821 13.51 -16.95 -4.62
C ALA A 821 13.55 -16.77 -3.08
N PRO A 822 12.54 -17.25 -2.33
CA PRO A 822 12.56 -17.16 -0.88
C PRO A 822 13.51 -18.19 -0.25
N ILE A 823 14.16 -17.82 0.86
CA ILE A 823 14.97 -18.72 1.70
C ILE A 823 14.08 -19.84 2.24
N LYS A 824 14.49 -21.09 1.97
CA LYS A 824 13.83 -22.33 2.42
C LYS A 824 14.54 -22.92 3.65
N PRO A 825 13.82 -23.61 4.56
CA PRO A 825 14.45 -24.28 5.68
C PRO A 825 15.38 -25.40 5.23
N ARG A 826 16.57 -25.49 5.85
CA ARG A 826 17.49 -26.62 5.69
C ARG A 826 17.21 -27.64 6.79
N HIS A 827 16.86 -28.86 6.39
CA HIS A 827 16.50 -29.92 7.31
C HIS A 827 17.75 -30.65 7.80
N TYR A 828 17.81 -30.88 9.11
CA TYR A 828 18.84 -31.66 9.80
C TYR A 828 18.14 -32.71 10.68
N SER A 829 18.49 -33.98 10.53
CA SER A 829 17.96 -35.07 11.37
C SER A 829 18.36 -34.81 12.83
N ILE A 830 17.40 -34.90 13.76
CA ILE A 830 17.61 -34.55 15.17
C ILE A 830 18.53 -35.57 15.86
N ALA A 831 19.47 -35.07 16.67
CA ALA A 831 20.52 -35.84 17.33
C ALA A 831 20.27 -36.15 18.83
N SER A 832 19.05 -35.90 19.32
CA SER A 832 18.64 -36.10 20.72
C SER A 832 17.26 -36.77 20.85
N SER A 833 17.06 -37.57 21.89
CA SER A 833 15.73 -37.99 22.34
C SER A 833 15.07 -36.90 23.19
N ALA A 834 13.82 -36.55 22.88
CA ALA A 834 13.02 -35.61 23.69
C ALA A 834 12.72 -36.14 25.10
N LYS A 835 12.85 -37.46 25.34
CA LYS A 835 12.71 -38.08 26.66
C LYS A 835 14.01 -38.10 27.46
N MET A 836 15.15 -38.14 26.77
CA MET A 836 16.48 -38.03 27.39
C MET A 836 16.82 -36.57 27.72
N HIS A 837 16.46 -35.64 26.83
CA HIS A 837 16.73 -34.21 26.95
C HIS A 837 15.43 -33.36 26.87
N PRO A 838 14.55 -33.41 27.90
CA PRO A 838 13.30 -32.65 27.88
C PRO A 838 13.54 -31.14 27.79
N GLY A 839 12.96 -30.50 26.77
CA GLY A 839 13.13 -29.06 26.53
C GLY A 839 14.42 -28.67 25.79
N SER A 840 15.13 -29.62 25.18
CA SER A 840 16.28 -29.38 24.31
C SER A 840 16.16 -30.13 22.99
N VAL A 841 16.67 -29.56 21.90
CA VAL A 841 16.81 -30.24 20.61
C VAL A 841 18.24 -30.06 20.08
N HIS A 842 18.88 -31.17 19.73
CA HIS A 842 20.31 -31.21 19.39
C HIS A 842 20.49 -31.55 17.90
N LEU A 843 21.51 -30.99 17.24
CA LEU A 843 21.89 -31.32 15.86
C LEU A 843 23.38 -31.69 15.77
N CYS A 844 23.70 -32.56 14.78
CA CYS A 844 25.06 -32.85 14.37
C CYS A 844 25.29 -32.31 12.95
N VAL A 845 26.09 -31.26 12.81
CA VAL A 845 26.18 -30.47 11.57
C VAL A 845 27.60 -30.48 11.03
N VAL A 846 27.76 -30.67 9.73
CA VAL A 846 29.04 -30.46 9.03
C VAL A 846 28.99 -29.14 8.27
N SER A 847 30.02 -28.31 8.44
CA SER A 847 30.21 -27.11 7.63
C SER A 847 30.50 -27.49 6.18
N VAL A 848 29.80 -26.86 5.25
CA VAL A 848 29.99 -27.07 3.82
C VAL A 848 30.75 -25.88 3.26
N GLU A 849 31.98 -26.11 2.80
CA GLU A 849 32.82 -25.12 2.12
C GLU A 849 33.45 -25.76 0.88
N TRP A 850 33.57 -24.98 -0.21
CA TRP A 850 34.20 -25.40 -1.45
C TRP A 850 34.85 -24.21 -2.16
N ARG A 851 35.67 -24.48 -3.17
CA ARG A 851 36.17 -23.45 -4.08
C ARG A 851 35.48 -23.53 -5.43
N THR A 852 35.18 -22.38 -6.02
CA THR A 852 34.72 -22.27 -7.42
C THR A 852 35.86 -22.59 -8.38
N SER A 853 35.56 -22.75 -9.67
CA SER A 853 36.56 -22.86 -10.74
C SER A 853 37.51 -21.64 -10.80
N LYS A 854 37.00 -20.47 -10.41
CA LYS A 854 37.76 -19.21 -10.25
C LYS A 854 38.62 -19.17 -8.98
N GLY A 855 38.52 -20.19 -8.11
CA GLY A 855 39.30 -20.33 -6.87
C GLY A 855 38.71 -19.63 -5.65
N GLU A 856 37.57 -18.95 -5.78
CA GLU A 856 36.87 -18.25 -4.71
C GLU A 856 36.32 -19.23 -3.67
N LEU A 857 36.42 -18.90 -2.38
CA LEU A 857 35.85 -19.72 -1.31
C LEU A 857 34.34 -19.42 -1.18
N ARG A 858 33.52 -20.47 -1.28
CA ARG A 858 32.07 -20.42 -1.08
C ARG A 858 31.69 -21.36 0.07
N ALA A 859 30.62 -21.02 0.79
CA ALA A 859 30.14 -21.76 1.94
C ALA A 859 28.62 -21.99 1.86
N GLY A 860 28.14 -23.06 2.48
CA GLY A 860 26.71 -23.34 2.58
C GLY A 860 26.05 -22.39 3.56
N GLN A 861 25.16 -21.51 3.05
CA GLN A 861 24.42 -20.48 3.81
C GLN A 861 23.98 -20.93 5.21
N CYS A 862 23.13 -21.96 5.31
CA CYS A 862 22.62 -22.41 6.61
C CYS A 862 23.72 -23.02 7.53
N THR A 863 24.70 -23.73 6.97
CA THR A 863 25.80 -24.28 7.80
C THR A 863 26.76 -23.20 8.30
N ARG A 864 26.97 -22.14 7.52
CA ARG A 864 27.78 -20.97 7.91
C ARG A 864 27.05 -20.11 8.93
N PHE A 865 25.75 -19.89 8.73
CA PHE A 865 24.88 -19.26 9.71
C PHE A 865 24.97 -19.99 11.06
N LEU A 866 24.72 -21.30 11.09
CA LEU A 866 24.78 -22.12 12.30
C LEU A 866 26.16 -22.12 12.98
N SER A 867 27.26 -22.14 12.22
CA SER A 867 28.61 -22.11 12.79
C SER A 867 29.06 -20.73 13.28
N SER A 868 28.34 -19.66 12.90
CA SER A 868 28.58 -18.28 13.36
C SER A 868 27.80 -17.88 14.62
N LEU A 869 26.87 -18.71 15.09
CA LEU A 869 26.04 -18.42 16.25
C LEU A 869 26.85 -18.43 17.56
N SER A 870 26.37 -17.66 18.53
CA SER A 870 26.85 -17.65 19.91
C SER A 870 25.80 -18.24 20.86
N ILE A 871 26.24 -18.75 22.02
CA ILE A 871 25.32 -19.13 23.10
C ILE A 871 24.51 -17.90 23.49
N GLY A 872 23.19 -17.99 23.42
CA GLY A 872 22.30 -16.85 23.59
C GLY A 872 21.47 -16.49 22.36
N ASP A 873 21.97 -16.79 21.16
CA ASP A 873 21.34 -16.40 19.90
C ASP A 873 20.02 -17.15 19.66
N ARG A 874 19.15 -16.52 18.87
CA ARG A 874 17.81 -17.02 18.53
C ARG A 874 17.76 -17.50 17.10
N VAL A 875 17.13 -18.65 16.89
CA VAL A 875 17.01 -19.30 15.58
C VAL A 875 15.56 -19.69 15.35
N VAL A 876 15.03 -19.32 14.19
CA VAL A 876 13.72 -19.81 13.76
C VAL A 876 13.89 -21.21 13.18
N VAL A 877 13.07 -22.13 13.67
CA VAL A 877 13.06 -23.54 13.25
C VAL A 877 11.64 -24.03 12.98
N SER A 878 11.50 -25.08 12.18
CA SER A 878 10.28 -25.88 12.01
C SER A 878 10.58 -27.36 12.25
N VAL A 879 9.57 -28.15 12.59
CA VAL A 879 9.72 -29.62 12.76
C VAL A 879 9.09 -30.30 11.55
N LYS A 880 9.84 -31.21 10.91
CA LYS A 880 9.37 -32.03 9.81
C LYS A 880 9.36 -33.50 10.25
N PRO A 881 8.19 -34.16 10.26
CA PRO A 881 8.10 -35.59 10.52
C PRO A 881 8.93 -36.42 9.53
N SER A 882 9.62 -37.45 10.02
CA SER A 882 10.30 -38.47 9.18
C SER A 882 9.63 -39.84 9.31
N VAL A 883 9.87 -40.70 8.32
CA VAL A 883 9.57 -42.14 8.41
C VAL A 883 10.62 -42.91 9.21
N MET A 884 11.73 -42.28 9.61
CA MET A 884 12.80 -42.86 10.43
C MET A 884 12.38 -43.06 11.90
N LYS A 885 11.29 -43.80 12.15
CA LYS A 885 10.78 -44.12 13.49
C LYS A 885 11.38 -45.42 14.01
N LEU A 886 11.53 -45.54 15.33
CA LEU A 886 11.86 -46.81 15.98
C LEU A 886 10.72 -47.84 15.79
N PRO A 887 11.01 -49.17 15.86
CA PRO A 887 9.98 -50.19 15.76
C PRO A 887 8.93 -50.07 16.88
N PRO A 888 7.66 -50.42 16.62
CA PRO A 888 6.58 -50.25 17.60
C PRO A 888 6.72 -51.15 18.84
N ILE A 889 7.40 -52.29 18.73
CA ILE A 889 7.63 -53.22 19.85
C ILE A 889 9.06 -53.06 20.35
N ASP A 890 9.23 -52.70 21.62
CA ASP A 890 10.54 -52.44 22.19
C ASP A 890 11.50 -53.65 22.10
N SER A 891 11.03 -54.89 22.05
CA SER A 891 11.90 -56.07 21.92
C SER A 891 12.42 -56.34 20.50
N GLN A 892 11.97 -55.62 19.46
CA GLN A 892 12.45 -55.82 18.08
C GLN A 892 13.92 -55.36 17.91
N PRO A 893 14.75 -56.11 17.16
CA PRO A 893 16.10 -55.67 16.79
C PRO A 893 16.11 -54.38 15.96
N VAL A 894 17.13 -53.56 16.18
CA VAL A 894 17.35 -52.30 15.45
C VAL A 894 18.76 -52.29 14.88
N ILE A 895 18.88 -52.28 13.55
CA ILE A 895 20.15 -52.22 12.83
C ILE A 895 20.28 -50.85 12.17
N MET A 896 21.35 -50.14 12.48
CA MET A 896 21.58 -48.75 12.08
C MET A 896 22.89 -48.65 11.29
N ALA A 897 22.91 -47.85 10.23
CA ALA A 897 24.08 -47.57 9.41
C ALA A 897 24.26 -46.05 9.30
N GLY A 898 25.13 -45.49 10.14
CA GLY A 898 25.37 -44.05 10.27
C GLY A 898 26.69 -43.62 9.64
N LEU A 899 26.62 -42.77 8.61
CA LEU A 899 27.80 -42.31 7.88
C LEU A 899 28.08 -40.83 8.15
N GLY A 900 29.17 -40.55 8.89
CA GLY A 900 29.51 -39.21 9.35
C GLY A 900 28.37 -38.58 10.14
N THR A 901 27.89 -37.42 9.71
CA THR A 901 26.75 -36.72 10.35
C THR A 901 25.44 -37.52 10.29
N GLY A 902 25.32 -38.53 9.43
CA GLY A 902 24.22 -39.50 9.45
C GLY A 902 24.14 -40.35 10.72
N MET A 903 25.10 -40.17 11.64
CA MET A 903 25.01 -40.65 13.02
C MET A 903 23.93 -39.94 13.86
N ALA A 904 23.49 -38.74 13.46
CA ALA A 904 22.53 -37.92 14.23
C ALA A 904 21.26 -38.68 14.69
N PRO A 905 20.41 -39.22 13.79
CA PRO A 905 19.18 -39.90 14.23
C PRO A 905 19.48 -41.14 15.07
N PHE A 906 20.62 -41.80 14.85
CA PHE A 906 21.01 -43.00 15.59
C PHE A 906 21.46 -42.70 17.02
N ARG A 907 22.01 -41.51 17.28
CA ARG A 907 22.23 -41.03 18.65
C ARG A 907 20.90 -40.89 19.38
N ALA A 908 19.92 -40.24 18.76
CA ALA A 908 18.56 -40.11 19.32
C ALA A 908 17.88 -41.47 19.53
N PHE A 909 18.04 -42.43 18.61
CA PHE A 909 17.54 -43.81 18.77
C PHE A 909 18.16 -44.50 19.98
N ILE A 910 19.49 -44.41 20.16
CA ILE A 910 20.19 -45.05 21.27
C ILE A 910 19.77 -44.40 22.60
N GLU A 911 19.70 -43.07 22.67
CA GLU A 911 19.20 -42.36 23.86
C GLU A 911 17.76 -42.76 24.22
N GLU A 912 16.85 -42.82 23.24
CA GLU A 912 15.47 -43.26 23.46
C GLU A 912 15.43 -44.68 24.05
N ARG A 913 16.20 -45.61 23.48
CA ARG A 913 16.28 -46.98 23.97
C ARG A 913 16.96 -47.08 25.34
N ALA A 914 17.93 -46.22 25.64
CA ALA A 914 18.51 -46.09 26.97
C ALA A 914 17.45 -45.68 28.00
N VAL A 915 16.64 -44.65 27.69
CA VAL A 915 15.53 -44.23 28.56
C VAL A 915 14.52 -45.37 28.78
N ARG A 916 14.16 -46.13 27.74
CA ARG A 916 13.26 -47.29 27.87
C ARG A 916 13.86 -48.39 28.75
N LYS A 917 15.16 -48.71 28.58
CA LYS A 917 15.90 -49.66 29.43
C LYS A 917 15.95 -49.20 30.89
N MET A 918 16.22 -47.91 31.13
CA MET A 918 16.21 -47.30 32.48
C MET A 918 14.81 -47.32 33.13
N GLN A 919 13.74 -47.23 32.34
CA GLN A 919 12.35 -47.41 32.78
C GLN A 919 11.97 -48.88 33.03
N GLY A 920 12.90 -49.83 32.89
CA GLY A 920 12.68 -51.26 33.10
C GLY A 920 12.01 -51.98 31.91
N ALA A 921 11.87 -51.33 30.75
CA ALA A 921 11.35 -51.98 29.56
C ALA A 921 12.40 -52.94 28.94
N LYS A 922 11.94 -54.10 28.46
CA LYS A 922 12.81 -55.06 27.74
C LYS A 922 13.07 -54.54 26.33
N VAL A 923 14.26 -53.99 26.10
CA VAL A 923 14.74 -53.54 24.79
C VAL A 923 15.36 -54.70 23.99
N GLY A 924 15.17 -54.68 22.67
CA GLY A 924 15.81 -55.59 21.72
C GLY A 924 17.27 -55.20 21.44
N PRO A 925 18.05 -56.07 20.77
CA PRO A 925 19.44 -55.79 20.46
C PRO A 925 19.57 -54.63 19.46
N MET A 926 20.55 -53.77 19.69
CA MET A 926 20.90 -52.67 18.78
C MET A 926 22.26 -52.92 18.13
N THR A 927 22.33 -52.73 16.81
CA THR A 927 23.56 -52.86 16.02
C THR A 927 23.81 -51.55 15.29
N LEU A 928 25.01 -50.96 15.42
CA LEU A 928 25.42 -49.77 14.70
C LEU A 928 26.64 -50.04 13.82
N TYR A 929 26.50 -49.82 12.52
CA TYR A 929 27.59 -49.67 11.56
C TYR A 929 27.89 -48.18 11.40
N PHE A 930 28.95 -47.70 12.06
CA PHE A 930 29.41 -46.32 11.95
C PHE A 930 30.52 -46.22 10.90
N GLY A 931 30.45 -45.23 9.99
CA GLY A 931 31.46 -45.00 8.96
C GLY A 931 31.96 -43.56 8.90
N SER A 932 33.27 -43.37 8.86
CA SER A 932 33.90 -42.04 8.72
C SER A 932 35.27 -42.11 8.01
N ARG A 933 35.99 -40.98 7.93
CA ARG A 933 37.34 -40.94 7.33
C ARG A 933 38.40 -41.54 8.26
N HIS A 934 38.52 -41.01 9.48
CA HIS A 934 39.60 -41.32 10.43
C HIS A 934 39.06 -41.40 11.86
N ARG A 935 39.49 -42.40 12.65
CA ARG A 935 39.06 -42.54 14.05
C ARG A 935 39.49 -41.35 14.91
N ALA A 936 40.72 -40.88 14.73
CA ALA A 936 41.27 -39.77 15.52
C ALA A 936 40.68 -38.39 15.17
N MET A 937 39.94 -38.25 14.06
CA MET A 937 39.43 -36.95 13.58
C MET A 937 37.91 -36.86 13.46
N GLU A 938 37.22 -37.94 13.05
CA GLU A 938 35.79 -37.94 12.72
C GLU A 938 34.97 -39.00 13.48
N TYR A 939 35.47 -39.55 14.60
CA TYR A 939 34.69 -40.50 15.40
C TYR A 939 33.66 -39.78 16.30
N LEU A 940 32.58 -39.32 15.67
CA LEU A 940 31.52 -38.53 16.29
C LEU A 940 30.84 -39.31 17.43
N TYR A 941 30.75 -38.69 18.61
CA TYR A 941 30.18 -39.26 19.84
C TYR A 941 30.86 -40.58 20.29
N GLY A 942 32.13 -40.80 19.94
CA GLY A 942 32.83 -42.06 20.21
C GLY A 942 32.79 -42.50 21.67
N GLU A 943 32.98 -41.58 22.62
CA GLU A 943 32.91 -41.86 24.07
C GLU A 943 31.51 -42.32 24.51
N GLU A 944 30.45 -41.66 24.03
CA GLU A 944 29.06 -42.05 24.30
C GLU A 944 28.76 -43.45 23.72
N LEU A 945 29.20 -43.71 22.49
CA LEU A 945 28.94 -44.97 21.80
C LEU A 945 29.70 -46.15 22.41
N GLU A 946 30.95 -45.95 22.83
CA GLU A 946 31.72 -46.96 23.56
C GLU A 946 31.10 -47.23 24.95
N ALA A 947 30.55 -46.20 25.63
CA ALA A 947 29.81 -46.38 26.88
C ALA A 947 28.50 -47.18 26.70
N TYR A 948 27.68 -46.86 25.69
CA TYR A 948 26.47 -47.63 25.38
C TYR A 948 26.74 -49.06 24.91
N HIS A 949 27.91 -49.31 24.29
CA HIS A 949 28.37 -50.65 23.96
C HIS A 949 28.79 -51.43 25.21
N ALA A 950 29.53 -50.79 26.14
CA ALA A 950 29.94 -51.39 27.40
C ALA A 950 28.76 -51.73 28.34
N ASP A 951 27.70 -50.92 28.36
CA ASP A 951 26.42 -51.21 29.05
C ASP A 951 25.57 -52.28 28.32
N GLY A 952 26.01 -52.75 27.15
CA GLY A 952 25.33 -53.79 26.37
C GLY A 952 23.99 -53.35 25.76
N LEU A 953 23.63 -52.07 25.83
CA LEU A 953 22.49 -51.50 25.10
C LEU A 953 22.77 -51.58 23.60
N LEU A 954 23.94 -51.07 23.19
CA LEU A 954 24.44 -51.19 21.82
C LEU A 954 25.15 -52.54 21.68
N THR A 955 24.39 -53.60 21.41
CA THR A 955 24.87 -54.98 21.34
C THR A 955 26.05 -55.17 20.38
N ASN A 956 26.05 -54.48 19.23
CA ASN A 956 27.16 -54.51 18.28
C ASN A 956 27.52 -53.11 17.80
N LEU A 957 28.80 -52.76 17.88
CA LEU A 957 29.37 -51.52 17.36
C LEU A 957 30.45 -51.86 16.33
N ARG A 958 30.17 -51.58 15.06
CA ARG A 958 31.07 -51.84 13.92
C ARG A 958 31.57 -50.51 13.38
N LEU A 959 32.89 -50.28 13.46
CA LEU A 959 33.52 -49.01 13.12
C LEU A 959 34.34 -49.12 11.83
N ALA A 960 33.91 -48.44 10.77
CA ALA A 960 34.61 -48.40 9.49
C ALA A 960 35.32 -47.04 9.28
N PHE A 961 36.65 -47.04 9.34
CA PHE A 961 37.48 -45.87 9.06
C PHE A 961 38.15 -46.02 7.70
N SER A 962 37.77 -45.17 6.75
CA SER A 962 38.11 -45.36 5.33
C SER A 962 39.52 -44.90 4.93
N ARG A 963 40.25 -44.24 5.84
CA ARG A 963 41.57 -43.62 5.55
C ARG A 963 42.66 -43.87 6.61
N ASP A 964 42.41 -44.66 7.64
CA ASP A 964 43.41 -44.98 8.68
C ASP A 964 44.40 -46.08 8.25
N GLN A 965 44.12 -46.74 7.11
CA GLN A 965 44.94 -47.77 6.50
C GLN A 965 44.90 -47.64 4.97
N LYS A 966 45.80 -48.36 4.27
CA LYS A 966 45.94 -48.27 2.80
C LYS A 966 44.69 -48.73 2.04
N GLU A 967 44.06 -49.81 2.50
CA GLU A 967 42.84 -50.36 1.89
C GLU A 967 41.58 -49.67 2.46
N LYS A 968 40.62 -49.32 1.60
CA LYS A 968 39.42 -48.61 2.06
C LYS A 968 38.46 -49.57 2.76
N VAL A 969 38.26 -49.37 4.07
CA VAL A 969 37.25 -50.08 4.85
C VAL A 969 35.98 -49.23 4.92
N TYR A 970 34.84 -49.84 4.59
CA TYR A 970 33.51 -49.22 4.62
C TYR A 970 32.50 -50.15 5.31
N ILE A 971 31.34 -49.61 5.69
CA ILE A 971 30.31 -50.34 6.46
C ILE A 971 29.83 -51.63 5.78
N GLN A 972 29.73 -51.64 4.44
CA GLN A 972 29.32 -52.81 3.65
C GLN A 972 30.31 -53.99 3.75
N HIS A 973 31.54 -53.76 4.22
CA HIS A 973 32.49 -54.85 4.47
C HIS A 973 32.10 -55.57 5.77
N HIS A 974 31.92 -54.83 6.87
CA HIS A 974 31.43 -55.38 8.13
C HIS A 974 30.02 -55.96 8.04
N MET A 975 29.14 -55.40 7.21
CA MET A 975 27.83 -56.01 6.95
C MET A 975 27.93 -57.39 6.27
N ARG A 976 28.95 -57.62 5.43
CA ARG A 976 29.20 -58.95 4.83
C ARG A 976 29.78 -59.91 5.86
N ASP A 977 30.70 -59.44 6.70
CA ASP A 977 31.22 -60.22 7.84
C ASP A 977 30.09 -60.65 8.79
N ASP A 978 29.11 -59.78 9.02
CA ASP A 978 27.96 -59.97 9.92
C ASP A 978 26.72 -60.58 9.23
N SER A 979 26.89 -61.26 8.09
CA SER A 979 25.76 -61.79 7.30
C SER A 979 24.77 -62.65 8.10
N GLU A 980 25.24 -63.42 9.09
CA GLU A 980 24.39 -64.26 9.93
C GLU A 980 23.51 -63.43 10.88
N LEU A 981 24.05 -62.35 11.43
CA LEU A 981 23.30 -61.40 12.25
C LEU A 981 22.25 -60.68 11.42
N LEU A 982 22.62 -60.20 10.23
CA LEU A 982 21.70 -59.49 9.34
C LEU A 982 20.54 -60.40 8.91
N ALA A 983 20.83 -61.63 8.48
CA ALA A 983 19.79 -62.59 8.09
C ALA A 983 18.88 -62.97 9.27
N SER A 984 19.44 -63.30 10.43
CA SER A 984 18.66 -63.74 11.60
C SER A 984 17.79 -62.63 12.20
N GLN A 985 18.31 -61.41 12.32
CA GLN A 985 17.54 -60.28 12.88
C GLN A 985 16.48 -59.75 11.90
N MET A 986 16.79 -59.65 10.60
CA MET A 986 15.85 -59.12 9.61
C MET A 986 14.79 -60.14 9.17
N LEU A 987 15.11 -61.43 9.08
CA LEU A 987 14.14 -62.44 8.59
C LEU A 987 13.50 -63.26 9.72
N GLY A 988 14.17 -63.44 10.86
CA GLY A 988 13.72 -64.33 11.94
C GLY A 988 13.22 -63.65 13.22
N GLN A 989 13.48 -62.35 13.41
CA GLN A 989 13.15 -61.61 14.65
C GLN A 989 12.37 -60.31 14.40
N ASP A 990 11.86 -60.14 13.19
CA ASP A 990 11.14 -58.94 12.73
C ASP A 990 11.87 -57.59 13.00
N GLY A 991 13.19 -57.58 12.89
CA GLY A 991 14.00 -56.37 13.06
C GLY A 991 13.84 -55.35 11.94
N CYS A 992 14.28 -54.11 12.20
CA CYS A 992 14.27 -53.00 11.25
C CYS A 992 15.71 -52.52 10.95
N PHE A 993 15.94 -52.16 9.69
CA PHE A 993 17.19 -51.61 9.18
C PHE A 993 17.03 -50.14 8.78
N TYR A 994 18.01 -49.31 9.18
CA TYR A 994 18.04 -47.88 8.92
C TYR A 994 19.40 -47.45 8.36
N LEU A 995 19.42 -46.69 7.26
CA LEU A 995 20.63 -46.03 6.73
C LEU A 995 20.44 -44.51 6.76
N CYS A 996 21.40 -43.78 7.29
CA CYS A 996 21.45 -42.32 7.19
C CYS A 996 22.86 -41.85 6.80
N GLY A 997 22.94 -40.94 5.82
CA GLY A 997 24.20 -40.48 5.27
C GLY A 997 24.14 -40.08 3.78
N PRO A 998 25.29 -40.04 3.08
CA PRO A 998 25.32 -39.75 1.66
C PRO A 998 24.71 -40.88 0.82
N THR A 999 24.25 -40.55 -0.39
CA THR A 999 23.61 -41.49 -1.34
C THR A 999 24.51 -42.58 -1.93
N TRP A 1000 25.81 -42.34 -2.13
CA TRP A 1000 26.70 -43.24 -2.90
C TRP A 1000 26.88 -44.69 -2.39
N PRO A 1001 26.79 -45.03 -1.08
CA PRO A 1001 26.96 -46.40 -0.59
C PRO A 1001 25.63 -47.18 -0.51
N ALA A 1002 24.49 -46.58 -0.87
CA ALA A 1002 23.18 -47.21 -0.71
C ALA A 1002 23.01 -48.49 -1.57
N SER A 1003 23.66 -48.56 -2.73
CA SER A 1003 23.74 -49.79 -3.55
C SER A 1003 24.52 -50.88 -2.82
N ASP A 1004 25.73 -50.57 -2.36
CA ASP A 1004 26.64 -51.52 -1.73
C ASP A 1004 26.07 -52.10 -0.42
N VAL A 1005 25.33 -51.28 0.33
CA VAL A 1005 24.59 -51.65 1.54
C VAL A 1005 23.43 -52.59 1.19
N LYS A 1006 22.66 -52.29 0.13
CA LYS A 1006 21.61 -53.18 -0.37
C LYS A 1006 22.20 -54.52 -0.82
N ASP A 1007 23.31 -54.52 -1.54
CA ASP A 1007 23.97 -55.72 -2.04
C ASP A 1007 24.54 -56.58 -0.89
N ALA A 1008 25.08 -55.96 0.16
CA ALA A 1008 25.48 -56.67 1.39
C ALA A 1008 24.27 -57.35 2.08
N MET A 1009 23.14 -56.65 2.19
CA MET A 1009 21.90 -57.19 2.77
C MET A 1009 21.32 -58.34 1.94
N VAL A 1010 21.28 -58.20 0.61
CA VAL A 1010 20.86 -59.25 -0.33
C VAL A 1010 21.81 -60.46 -0.27
N GLY A 1011 23.11 -60.22 -0.13
CA GLY A 1011 24.12 -61.26 0.10
C GLY A 1011 23.82 -62.07 1.38
N ALA A 1012 23.55 -61.40 2.50
CA ALA A 1012 23.19 -62.05 3.76
C ALA A 1012 21.92 -62.92 3.64
N PHE A 1013 20.86 -62.38 3.02
CA PHE A 1013 19.59 -63.08 2.84
C PHE A 1013 19.70 -64.31 1.94
N THR A 1014 20.57 -64.27 0.92
CA THR A 1014 20.76 -65.37 -0.03
C THR A 1014 21.74 -66.43 0.45
N ALA A 1015 22.82 -66.03 1.14
CA ALA A 1015 23.83 -66.97 1.64
C ALA A 1015 23.39 -67.71 2.91
N ILE A 1016 22.66 -67.04 3.82
CA ILE A 1016 22.33 -67.57 5.15
C ILE A 1016 20.81 -67.57 5.41
N GLY A 1017 20.10 -66.55 4.94
CA GLY A 1017 18.65 -66.40 5.14
C GLY A 1017 17.75 -67.37 4.37
N GLY A 1018 18.30 -68.27 3.55
CA GLY A 1018 17.54 -69.24 2.75
C GLY A 1018 16.72 -68.64 1.60
N VAL A 1019 16.88 -67.35 1.31
CA VAL A 1019 16.14 -66.65 0.26
C VAL A 1019 16.76 -66.96 -1.11
N LYS A 1020 15.94 -67.31 -2.11
CA LYS A 1020 16.43 -67.54 -3.47
C LYS A 1020 16.96 -66.24 -4.08
N PRO A 1021 18.07 -66.25 -4.85
CA PRO A 1021 18.61 -65.05 -5.51
C PRO A 1021 17.60 -64.32 -6.40
N SER A 1022 16.64 -65.04 -7.02
CA SER A 1022 15.53 -64.49 -7.81
C SER A 1022 14.54 -63.63 -7.01
N ASP A 1023 14.46 -63.85 -5.70
CA ASP A 1023 13.41 -63.30 -4.83
C ASP A 1023 13.97 -62.35 -3.77
N ALA A 1024 15.28 -62.33 -3.55
CA ALA A 1024 15.92 -61.47 -2.55
C ALA A 1024 15.69 -59.96 -2.78
N ASN A 1025 15.59 -59.51 -4.04
CA ASN A 1025 15.17 -58.15 -4.34
C ASN A 1025 13.71 -57.88 -3.92
N LYS A 1026 12.79 -58.84 -4.11
CA LYS A 1026 11.39 -58.71 -3.68
C LYS A 1026 11.30 -58.62 -2.16
N VAL A 1027 12.10 -59.40 -1.43
CA VAL A 1027 12.18 -59.32 0.05
C VAL A 1027 12.60 -57.93 0.52
N ILE A 1028 13.58 -57.28 -0.13
CA ILE A 1028 13.95 -55.90 0.19
C ILE A 1028 12.80 -54.92 -0.09
N GLU A 1029 12.06 -55.07 -1.19
CA GLU A 1029 10.89 -54.21 -1.46
C GLU A 1029 9.76 -54.46 -0.44
N THR A 1030 9.48 -55.72 -0.05
CA THR A 1030 8.53 -56.05 1.03
C THR A 1030 8.94 -55.46 2.38
N LEU A 1031 10.26 -55.43 2.69
CA LEU A 1031 10.77 -54.78 3.89
C LEU A 1031 10.64 -53.24 3.84
N LYS A 1032 10.67 -52.61 2.66
CA LYS A 1032 10.34 -51.18 2.53
C LYS A 1032 8.84 -50.93 2.69
N GLU A 1033 8.00 -51.74 2.04
CA GLU A 1033 6.53 -51.66 2.12
C GLU A 1033 6.01 -51.85 3.55
N SER A 1034 6.72 -52.63 4.37
CA SER A 1034 6.41 -52.82 5.80
C SER A 1034 7.15 -51.84 6.74
N GLU A 1035 7.82 -50.81 6.21
CA GLU A 1035 8.57 -49.80 6.97
C GLU A 1035 9.72 -50.36 7.84
N ARG A 1036 10.29 -51.49 7.41
CA ARG A 1036 11.39 -52.21 8.08
C ARG A 1036 12.74 -52.04 7.41
N TYR A 1037 12.81 -51.42 6.23
CA TYR A 1037 14.06 -51.06 5.55
C TYR A 1037 13.97 -49.60 5.09
N ILE A 1038 14.48 -48.69 5.93
CA ILE A 1038 14.31 -47.24 5.79
C ILE A 1038 15.67 -46.59 5.45
N LEU A 1039 15.69 -45.75 4.41
CA LEU A 1039 16.89 -45.02 3.99
C LEU A 1039 16.60 -43.50 4.00
N GLU A 1040 17.30 -42.74 4.83
CA GLU A 1040 17.28 -41.26 4.82
C GLU A 1040 18.64 -40.76 4.33
N VAL A 1041 18.81 -40.73 3.01
CA VAL A 1041 20.07 -40.38 2.33
C VAL A 1041 19.98 -39.03 1.61
N TYR A 1042 21.10 -38.29 1.61
CA TYR A 1042 21.20 -36.91 1.14
C TYR A 1042 22.43 -36.62 0.25
#